data_AF-A0A077S154-F1
#
_entry.id   AF-A0A077S154-F1
#
_cell.length_a   1.000
_cell.length_b   1.000
_cell.length_c   1.000
_cell.angle_alpha   90.00
_cell.angle_beta   90.00
_cell.angle_gamma   90.00
#
_symmetry.space_group_name_H-M   'P 1'
#
loop_
_entity.id
_entity.type
_entity.pdbx_description
1 polymer ?
#
loop_
_entity_poly.entity_id
_entity_poly.type
_entity_poly.pdbx_seq_one_letter_code
_entity_poly.pdbx_strand_id
1 'polypeptide(L)'
;MSDIWSVVRWWDDWQLRILVLGSLGLQWFLLLAAPMRKYTIPRVIRTCIWLAYISSDALAIYALATLFNRHARGSNCGGVELSRALEVLWAPVLLIHLGGQQEMTGYEIEDNELWTRHTVTLVSQVAVALYAFCKSWRSSSDWKLLAAAVLLFVVGVLSFSEKPLALNRAKIKRLAAVSAWVQGTKKPSKWRKRVNQFFLFEESNCFTGMPTQSSGGGGEEGAGGKEQKPPVVALTEADKVLMVLSDMSLLAAAKDLVSRNKAGKVEDVLPPLPVAEKALPRWLRSAFAFIYTRATVVVTPLYLLYHLLVVPVLHMAALALFTASDKHPYRRADVKITYIVLCLTAALDVLAVFIRQLLYRFMSMTKVPALCETVPGYNLVDAALWEGDKSIGWIYKCARRMGFNCNGGCLSCRPQLGQLYKKVAQTVIADLVDAQDRDLASYRILDSNNWALSEELQGHCGEEIKESLRVSFDRSVLLWHMASDLCFRYIGDAALVDDGGRQEGEGGGGAEEKVQGVEAAAAAELGAEAAEGGGGGGAEEKVEGSGEEEEAEEYEEEEEEQKRRDPALRLHIKCTVAISNYMAHLLNFNPEMLLTGSRHHLISEAVEELKSSSLSKTKDELGQKDVNELIAGILDRAAAADGHGQGDTSQEVFHILEACKLAKELLEIRDPTARWMLMYRVWLGMLCYSASMCRGYLHAKSLGEGGEFLSFVWLVLSLKGAKSLADKLQMPPEASDTAKSNAPPPVT
;
A
#
# COMPACT_ATOMS: atom_id res chain seq x y z
N MET A 1 52.82 -19.13 -2.48
CA MET A 1 53.09 -17.73 -2.10
C MET A 1 53.13 -16.77 -3.30
N SER A 2 53.69 -17.19 -4.44
CA SER A 2 53.65 -16.44 -5.72
C SER A 2 52.23 -16.06 -6.15
N ASP A 3 51.28 -16.98 -5.99
CA ASP A 3 49.92 -16.80 -6.50
C ASP A 3 49.15 -15.75 -5.69
N ILE A 4 49.29 -15.75 -4.36
CA ILE A 4 48.69 -14.75 -3.47
C ILE A 4 49.25 -13.35 -3.78
N TRP A 5 50.56 -13.21 -3.97
CA TRP A 5 51.17 -11.92 -4.34
C TRP A 5 50.73 -11.42 -5.71
N SER A 6 50.50 -12.33 -6.67
CA SER A 6 49.98 -11.98 -7.99
C SER A 6 48.53 -11.48 -7.91
N VAL A 7 47.69 -12.13 -7.07
CA VAL A 7 46.31 -11.72 -6.81
C VAL A 7 46.26 -10.37 -6.09
N VAL A 8 47.12 -10.14 -5.09
CA VAL A 8 47.19 -8.87 -4.37
C VAL A 8 47.62 -7.72 -5.29
N ARG A 9 48.62 -7.93 -6.17
CA ARG A 9 49.01 -6.92 -7.16
C ARG A 9 47.91 -6.68 -8.19
N TRP A 10 47.25 -7.73 -8.65
CA TRP A 10 46.11 -7.60 -9.56
C TRP A 10 44.98 -6.80 -8.92
N TRP A 11 44.69 -7.07 -7.65
CA TRP A 11 43.68 -6.34 -6.88
C TRP A 11 44.09 -4.88 -6.68
N ASP A 12 45.33 -4.58 -6.27
CA ASP A 12 45.78 -3.19 -6.08
C ASP A 12 45.74 -2.38 -7.39
N ASP A 13 45.93 -3.05 -8.53
CA ASP A 13 45.69 -2.47 -9.85
C ASP A 13 44.20 -2.26 -10.12
N TRP A 14 43.38 -3.31 -10.05
CA TRP A 14 42.00 -3.28 -10.54
C TRP A 14 40.96 -2.77 -9.55
N GLN A 15 41.28 -2.67 -8.26
CA GLN A 15 40.34 -2.32 -7.19
C GLN A 15 39.56 -1.05 -7.54
N LEU A 16 40.25 0.07 -7.84
CA LEU A 16 39.56 1.33 -8.15
C LEU A 16 38.63 1.21 -9.37
N ARG A 17 39.09 0.51 -10.43
CA ARG A 17 38.31 0.30 -11.67
C ARG A 17 37.02 -0.48 -11.40
N ILE A 18 37.13 -1.56 -10.61
CA ILE A 18 35.98 -2.39 -10.21
C ILE A 18 35.01 -1.58 -9.37
N LEU A 19 35.50 -0.75 -8.43
CA LEU A 19 34.66 0.10 -7.59
C LEU A 19 33.90 1.15 -8.41
N VAL A 20 34.55 1.83 -9.35
CA VAL A 20 33.89 2.84 -10.19
C VAL A 20 32.84 2.19 -11.10
N LEU A 21 33.17 1.08 -11.77
CA LEU A 21 32.21 0.35 -12.62
C LEU A 21 31.05 -0.25 -11.81
N GLY A 22 31.33 -0.77 -10.61
CA GLY A 22 30.31 -1.28 -9.69
C GLY A 22 29.37 -0.16 -9.23
N SER A 23 29.90 1.03 -8.92
CA SER A 23 29.07 2.17 -8.54
C SER A 23 28.12 2.59 -9.67
N LEU A 24 28.63 2.61 -10.91
CA LEU A 24 27.81 2.87 -12.10
C LEU A 24 26.72 1.82 -12.30
N GLY A 25 27.07 0.53 -12.14
CA GLY A 25 26.12 -0.58 -12.25
C GLY A 25 24.97 -0.49 -11.23
N LEU A 26 25.30 -0.15 -9.97
CA LEU A 26 24.28 0.09 -8.94
C LEU A 26 23.37 1.26 -9.28
N GLN A 27 23.90 2.35 -9.86
CA GLN A 27 23.07 3.49 -10.29
C GLN A 27 22.10 3.11 -11.40
N TRP A 28 22.54 2.34 -12.41
CA TRP A 28 21.66 1.82 -13.46
C TRP A 28 20.59 0.87 -12.92
N PHE A 29 20.97 -0.03 -12.01
CA PHE A 29 20.02 -0.92 -11.35
C PHE A 29 18.95 -0.11 -10.59
N LEU A 30 19.37 0.88 -9.81
CA LEU A 30 18.45 1.74 -9.06
C LEU A 30 17.57 2.60 -9.98
N LEU A 31 18.06 3.05 -11.14
CA LEU A 31 17.26 3.79 -12.12
C LEU A 31 16.05 2.97 -12.60
N LEU A 32 16.25 1.66 -12.81
CA LEU A 32 15.20 0.75 -13.28
C LEU A 32 14.33 0.22 -12.14
N ALA A 33 14.93 -0.07 -10.98
CA ALA A 33 14.24 -0.75 -9.88
C ALA A 33 13.52 0.20 -8.90
N ALA A 34 14.04 1.41 -8.67
CA ALA A 34 13.42 2.36 -7.73
C ALA A 34 11.98 2.76 -8.10
N PRO A 35 11.63 3.03 -9.38
CA PRO A 35 10.25 3.32 -9.77
C PRO A 35 9.27 2.19 -9.47
N MET A 36 9.75 0.94 -9.39
CA MET A 36 8.92 -0.24 -9.10
C MET A 36 8.34 -0.24 -7.70
N ARG A 37 8.90 0.56 -6.78
CA ARG A 37 8.37 0.72 -5.42
C ARG A 37 6.98 1.35 -5.35
N LYS A 38 6.51 2.00 -6.43
CA LYS A 38 5.13 2.50 -6.54
C LYS A 38 4.10 1.39 -6.79
N TYR A 39 4.56 0.15 -6.97
CA TYR A 39 3.76 -1.03 -7.25
C TYR A 39 4.01 -2.13 -6.22
N THR A 40 3.10 -3.09 -6.16
CA THR A 40 3.24 -4.26 -5.28
C THR A 40 4.29 -5.22 -5.83
N ILE A 41 5.53 -5.09 -5.34
CA ILE A 41 6.67 -5.95 -5.73
C ILE A 41 6.93 -7.09 -4.74
N PRO A 42 7.47 -8.23 -5.21
CA PRO A 42 7.94 -9.33 -4.36
C PRO A 42 8.98 -8.87 -3.32
N ARG A 43 8.99 -9.52 -2.16
CA ARG A 43 9.94 -9.17 -1.08
C ARG A 43 11.40 -9.29 -1.50
N VAL A 44 11.76 -10.28 -2.32
CA VAL A 44 13.14 -10.44 -2.82
C VAL A 44 13.60 -9.22 -3.62
N ILE A 45 12.77 -8.74 -4.56
CA ILE A 45 13.10 -7.54 -5.36
C ILE A 45 13.24 -6.33 -4.44
N ARG A 46 12.36 -6.20 -3.44
CA ARG A 46 12.42 -5.15 -2.43
C ARG A 46 13.74 -5.20 -1.63
N THR A 47 14.16 -6.38 -1.17
CA THR A 47 15.45 -6.57 -0.50
C THR A 47 16.63 -6.24 -1.42
N CYS A 48 16.57 -6.59 -2.71
CA CYS A 48 17.59 -6.21 -3.68
C CYS A 48 17.69 -4.69 -3.85
N ILE A 49 16.55 -3.99 -3.93
CA ILE A 49 16.52 -2.51 -4.00
C ILE A 49 17.12 -1.89 -2.74
N TRP A 50 16.74 -2.40 -1.57
CA TRP A 50 17.28 -1.95 -0.28
C TRP A 50 18.79 -2.14 -0.18
N LEU A 51 19.31 -3.31 -0.55
CA LEU A 51 20.75 -3.58 -0.58
C LEU A 51 21.47 -2.68 -1.58
N ALA A 52 20.90 -2.48 -2.77
CA ALA A 52 21.48 -1.60 -3.79
C ALA A 52 21.52 -0.14 -3.32
N TYR A 53 20.50 0.33 -2.61
CA TYR A 53 20.46 1.67 -2.01
C TYR A 53 21.58 1.90 -0.99
N ILE A 54 21.74 0.97 -0.04
CA ILE A 54 22.76 1.10 1.01
C ILE A 54 24.15 0.98 0.38
N SER A 55 24.34 0.03 -0.53
CA SER A 55 25.62 -0.19 -1.18
C SER A 55 26.02 0.91 -2.15
N SER A 56 25.09 1.65 -2.77
CA SER A 56 25.44 2.68 -3.75
C SER A 56 26.28 3.80 -3.15
N ASP A 57 25.88 4.32 -1.99
CA ASP A 57 26.60 5.40 -1.30
C ASP A 57 27.91 4.88 -0.71
N ALA A 58 27.86 3.70 -0.07
CA ALA A 58 29.03 3.09 0.54
C ALA A 58 30.14 2.79 -0.48
N LEU A 59 29.77 2.23 -1.64
CA LEU A 59 30.70 1.88 -2.70
C LEU A 59 31.37 3.11 -3.31
N ALA A 60 30.61 4.19 -3.53
CA ALA A 60 31.15 5.43 -4.08
C ALA A 60 32.05 6.19 -3.08
N ILE A 61 31.70 6.22 -1.78
CA ILE A 61 32.58 6.76 -0.73
C ILE A 61 33.87 5.95 -0.64
N TYR A 62 33.79 4.62 -0.66
CA TYR A 62 34.96 3.75 -0.61
C TYR A 62 35.85 3.92 -1.84
N ALA A 63 35.26 4.11 -3.02
CA ALA A 63 36.00 4.42 -4.24
C ALA A 63 36.76 5.76 -4.13
N LEU A 64 36.12 6.82 -3.62
CA LEU A 64 36.76 8.11 -3.37
C LEU A 64 37.90 8.01 -2.35
N ALA A 65 37.69 7.28 -1.26
CA ALA A 65 38.73 7.05 -0.25
C ALA A 65 39.93 6.27 -0.83
N THR A 66 39.66 5.26 -1.66
CA THR A 66 40.70 4.49 -2.37
C THR A 66 41.49 5.41 -3.31
N LEU A 67 40.80 6.24 -4.08
CA LEU A 67 41.42 7.23 -4.97
C LEU A 67 42.29 8.23 -4.19
N PHE A 68 41.80 8.76 -3.07
CA PHE A 68 42.56 9.64 -2.18
C PHE A 68 43.83 8.96 -1.66
N ASN A 69 43.74 7.74 -1.14
CA ASN A 69 44.88 7.01 -0.58
C ASN A 69 45.95 6.72 -1.63
N ARG A 70 45.55 6.38 -2.86
CA ARG A 70 46.47 6.15 -3.98
C ARG A 70 47.25 7.42 -4.35
N HIS A 71 46.58 8.57 -4.34
CA HIS A 71 47.19 9.88 -4.62
C HIS A 71 48.00 10.43 -3.43
N ALA A 72 47.65 10.06 -2.20
CA ALA A 72 48.45 10.38 -1.01
C ALA A 72 49.80 9.65 -1.03
N ARG A 73 49.80 8.35 -1.38
CA ARG A 73 51.01 7.49 -1.44
C ARG A 73 51.93 7.77 -2.63
N GLY A 74 51.43 8.35 -3.72
CA GLY A 74 52.20 8.67 -4.93
C GLY A 74 53.33 9.70 -4.73
N SER A 75 53.33 10.41 -3.60
CA SER A 75 54.24 11.52 -3.27
C SER A 75 55.74 11.17 -3.14
N ASN A 76 56.13 9.89 -3.10
CA ASN A 76 57.51 9.50 -2.77
C ASN A 76 58.39 9.07 -3.96
N CYS A 77 57.87 9.01 -5.20
CA CYS A 77 58.65 8.56 -6.37
C CYS A 77 58.25 9.35 -7.62
N GLY A 78 59.05 10.36 -7.99
CA GLY A 78 58.76 11.39 -9.00
C GLY A 78 58.71 10.96 -10.48
N GLY A 79 58.28 9.74 -10.81
CA GLY A 79 58.16 9.24 -12.18
C GLY A 79 56.79 8.66 -12.57
N VAL A 80 55.89 8.41 -11.60
CA VAL A 80 54.61 7.67 -11.82
C VAL A 80 53.39 8.61 -11.86
N GLU A 81 53.57 9.93 -11.74
CA GLU A 81 52.45 10.88 -11.57
C GLU A 81 51.57 11.04 -12.82
N LEU A 82 52.13 10.96 -14.05
CA LEU A 82 51.38 11.19 -15.29
C LEU A 82 50.32 10.10 -15.54
N SER A 83 50.60 8.84 -15.19
CA SER A 83 49.68 7.72 -15.44
C SER A 83 48.43 7.73 -14.53
N ARG A 84 48.43 8.50 -13.44
CA ARG A 84 47.33 8.54 -12.44
C ARG A 84 46.37 9.71 -12.61
N ALA A 85 46.74 10.72 -13.40
CA ALA A 85 45.89 11.90 -13.64
C ALA A 85 44.52 11.56 -14.25
N LEU A 86 44.43 10.47 -15.03
CA LEU A 86 43.17 10.01 -15.60
C LEU A 86 42.24 9.37 -14.55
N GLU A 87 42.79 8.74 -13.49
CA GLU A 87 42.01 8.19 -12.38
C GLU A 87 41.26 9.33 -11.64
N VAL A 88 41.84 10.54 -11.58
CA VAL A 88 41.25 11.72 -10.92
C VAL A 88 39.96 12.19 -11.58
N LEU A 89 39.81 11.97 -12.89
CA LEU A 89 38.57 12.29 -13.61
C LEU A 89 37.38 11.47 -13.08
N TRP A 90 37.63 10.35 -12.39
CA TRP A 90 36.58 9.56 -11.75
C TRP A 90 36.08 10.18 -10.45
N ALA A 91 36.83 11.08 -9.79
CA ALA A 91 36.37 11.71 -8.55
C ALA A 91 35.10 12.57 -8.75
N PRO A 92 35.02 13.48 -9.75
CA PRO A 92 33.75 14.13 -10.12
C PRO A 92 32.61 13.15 -10.41
N VAL A 93 32.90 12.06 -11.14
CA VAL A 93 31.86 11.08 -11.51
C VAL A 93 31.35 10.32 -10.28
N LEU A 94 32.23 9.98 -9.35
CA LEU A 94 31.84 9.38 -8.08
C LEU A 94 31.00 10.34 -7.23
N LEU A 95 31.25 11.66 -7.28
CA LEU A 95 30.35 12.65 -6.68
C LEU A 95 28.97 12.66 -7.36
N ILE A 96 28.90 12.55 -8.69
CA ILE A 96 27.63 12.39 -9.41
C ILE A 96 26.91 11.12 -8.94
N HIS A 97 27.62 10.00 -8.77
CA HIS A 97 27.04 8.74 -8.28
C HIS A 97 26.58 8.84 -6.81
N LEU A 98 27.29 9.57 -5.95
CA LEU A 98 26.83 9.91 -4.59
C LEU A 98 25.60 10.82 -4.59
N GLY A 99 25.43 11.57 -5.66
CA GLY A 99 24.19 12.23 -6.01
C GLY A 99 23.00 11.29 -6.00
N GLY A 100 23.13 10.04 -6.42
CA GLY A 100 22.07 9.02 -6.40
C GLY A 100 20.90 9.31 -7.35
N GLN A 101 19.95 8.37 -7.44
CA GLN A 101 18.81 8.48 -8.36
C GLN A 101 17.70 9.41 -7.86
N GLN A 102 16.99 10.07 -8.79
CA GLN A 102 15.95 11.06 -8.48
C GLN A 102 14.70 10.46 -7.81
N GLU A 103 14.35 9.21 -8.12
CA GLU A 103 13.18 8.51 -7.55
C GLU A 103 13.42 7.97 -6.13
N MET A 104 14.64 8.11 -5.60
CA MET A 104 14.99 7.59 -4.27
C MET A 104 15.77 8.64 -3.47
N THR A 105 15.06 9.33 -2.57
CA THR A 105 15.69 10.21 -1.57
C THR A 105 16.03 9.46 -0.30
N GLY A 106 15.06 8.68 0.18
CA GLY A 106 15.15 7.79 1.33
C GLY A 106 14.45 6.48 1.00
N TYR A 107 14.95 5.39 1.56
CA TYR A 107 14.25 4.10 1.45
C TYR A 107 13.16 4.02 2.51
N GLU A 108 13.50 4.41 3.73
CA GLU A 108 12.62 4.51 4.89
C GLU A 108 12.22 5.97 5.17
N ILE A 109 11.09 6.19 5.83
CA ILE A 109 10.65 7.55 6.18
C ILE A 109 11.58 8.17 7.23
N GLU A 110 12.20 7.33 8.07
CA GLU A 110 13.19 7.68 9.08
C GLU A 110 14.45 8.32 8.47
N ASP A 111 14.81 7.99 7.22
CA ASP A 111 15.95 8.59 6.51
C ASP A 111 15.79 10.11 6.36
N ASN A 112 14.55 10.61 6.30
CA ASN A 112 14.27 12.04 6.17
C ASN A 112 14.72 12.85 7.40
N GLU A 113 14.74 12.25 8.59
CA GLU A 113 15.24 12.89 9.82
C GLU A 113 16.79 12.96 9.82
N LEU A 114 17.48 12.11 9.05
CA LEU A 114 18.94 11.98 9.02
C LEU A 114 19.66 12.92 8.02
N TRP A 115 18.95 13.86 7.39
CA TRP A 115 19.51 14.81 6.41
C TRP A 115 20.79 15.55 6.86
N THR A 116 20.96 15.83 8.16
CA THR A 116 22.18 16.48 8.70
C THR A 116 23.41 15.59 8.48
N ARG A 117 23.28 14.28 8.69
CA ARG A 117 24.35 13.30 8.45
C ARG A 117 24.73 13.26 6.98
N HIS A 118 23.75 13.27 6.09
CA HIS A 118 23.98 13.37 4.65
C HIS A 118 24.66 14.69 4.25
N THR A 119 24.33 15.80 4.92
CA THR A 119 24.99 17.10 4.68
C THR A 119 26.45 17.09 5.11
N VAL A 120 26.78 16.49 6.26
CA VAL A 120 28.19 16.32 6.70
C VAL A 120 28.95 15.41 5.72
N THR A 121 28.30 14.34 5.25
CA THR A 121 28.87 13.45 4.23
C THR A 121 29.14 14.21 2.93
N LEU A 122 28.20 15.06 2.49
CA LEU A 122 28.38 15.94 1.33
C LEU A 122 29.63 16.81 1.46
N VAL A 123 29.76 17.56 2.55
CA VAL A 123 30.89 18.47 2.74
C VAL A 123 32.21 17.71 2.80
N SER A 124 32.26 16.60 3.54
CA SER A 124 33.49 15.80 3.69
C SER A 124 33.95 15.18 2.36
N GLN A 125 33.05 14.55 1.60
CA GLN A 125 33.43 13.90 0.34
C GLN A 125 33.76 14.92 -0.76
N VAL A 126 33.06 16.06 -0.82
CA VAL A 126 33.43 17.16 -1.74
C VAL A 126 34.82 17.71 -1.38
N ALA A 127 35.16 17.84 -0.10
CA ALA A 127 36.49 18.26 0.33
C ALA A 127 37.58 17.22 -0.03
N VAL A 128 37.31 15.93 0.15
CA VAL A 128 38.22 14.84 -0.24
C VAL A 128 38.46 14.84 -1.75
N ALA A 129 37.39 14.94 -2.54
CA ALA A 129 37.47 14.99 -3.99
C ALA A 129 38.22 16.26 -4.48
N LEU A 130 37.93 17.42 -3.89
CA LEU A 130 38.61 18.68 -4.20
C LEU A 130 40.10 18.61 -3.84
N TYR A 131 40.46 18.02 -2.70
CA TYR A 131 41.85 17.85 -2.32
C TYR A 131 42.59 16.93 -3.29
N ALA A 132 42.02 15.77 -3.62
CA ALA A 132 42.61 14.83 -4.57
C ALA A 132 42.81 15.49 -5.95
N PHE A 133 41.84 16.27 -6.39
CA PHE A 133 41.88 17.06 -7.61
C PHE A 133 42.98 18.14 -7.58
N CYS A 134 42.97 19.01 -6.57
CA CYS A 134 43.94 20.10 -6.40
C CYS A 134 45.37 19.59 -6.23
N LYS A 135 45.56 18.42 -5.58
CA LYS A 135 46.89 17.83 -5.41
C LYS A 135 47.42 17.25 -6.70
N SER A 136 46.58 16.51 -7.44
CA SER A 136 47.03 15.79 -8.63
C SER A 136 47.33 16.69 -9.83
N TRP A 137 46.76 17.90 -9.89
CA TRP A 137 46.88 18.77 -11.07
C TRP A 137 47.92 19.90 -10.94
N ARG A 138 48.85 19.82 -9.98
CA ARG A 138 49.86 20.87 -9.74
C ARG A 138 51.06 20.86 -10.70
N SER A 139 51.23 19.85 -11.57
CA SER A 139 52.50 19.71 -12.32
C SER A 139 52.49 19.05 -13.73
N SER A 140 51.37 18.60 -14.34
CA SER A 140 51.51 17.89 -15.64
C SER A 140 50.26 17.84 -16.55
N SER A 141 50.26 18.67 -17.60
CA SER A 141 49.61 18.52 -18.93
C SER A 141 48.07 18.52 -19.12
N ASP A 142 47.71 18.90 -20.36
CA ASP A 142 46.41 19.06 -21.05
C ASP A 142 45.30 19.86 -20.34
N TRP A 143 45.17 21.14 -20.71
CA TRP A 143 44.09 22.04 -20.24
C TRP A 143 42.69 21.53 -20.60
N LYS A 144 42.54 20.68 -21.63
CA LYS A 144 41.26 20.10 -22.03
C LYS A 144 40.76 19.09 -21.01
N LEU A 145 41.65 18.25 -20.48
CA LEU A 145 41.31 17.28 -19.42
C LEU A 145 40.95 17.99 -18.12
N LEU A 146 41.67 19.06 -17.80
CA LEU A 146 41.36 19.92 -16.66
C LEU A 146 39.97 20.54 -16.80
N ALA A 147 39.67 21.13 -17.96
CA ALA A 147 38.37 21.72 -18.24
C ALA A 147 37.25 20.67 -18.14
N ALA A 148 37.42 19.48 -18.72
CA ALA A 148 36.45 18.39 -18.61
C ALA A 148 36.20 17.99 -17.14
N ALA A 149 37.25 17.87 -16.34
CA ALA A 149 37.14 17.53 -14.93
C ALA A 149 36.42 18.61 -14.12
N VAL A 150 36.69 19.90 -14.37
CA VAL A 150 35.99 21.02 -13.71
C VAL A 150 34.50 21.02 -14.05
N LEU A 151 34.14 20.81 -15.32
CA LEU A 151 32.73 20.75 -15.75
C LEU A 151 31.99 19.62 -15.00
N LEU A 152 32.58 18.42 -14.96
CA LEU A 152 32.01 17.29 -14.23
C LEU A 152 31.98 17.52 -12.72
N PHE A 153 32.95 18.25 -12.16
CA PHE A 153 33.00 18.55 -10.73
C PHE A 153 31.85 19.47 -10.32
N VAL A 154 31.54 20.48 -11.15
CA VAL A 154 30.37 21.35 -10.94
C VAL A 154 29.08 20.53 -10.97
N VAL A 155 28.92 19.65 -11.96
CA VAL A 155 27.76 18.74 -12.04
C VAL A 155 27.69 17.85 -10.81
N GLY A 156 28.80 17.21 -10.41
CA GLY A 156 28.85 16.31 -9.26
C GLY A 156 28.51 16.97 -7.93
N VAL A 157 29.01 18.18 -7.67
CA VAL A 157 28.67 18.94 -6.45
C VAL A 157 27.19 19.32 -6.44
N LEU A 158 26.66 19.78 -7.57
CA LEU A 158 25.24 20.13 -7.69
C LEU A 158 24.36 18.90 -7.48
N SER A 159 24.59 17.81 -8.21
CA SER A 159 23.84 16.55 -8.07
C SER A 159 23.91 15.97 -6.66
N PHE A 160 25.07 16.05 -6.00
CA PHE A 160 25.22 15.56 -4.62
C PHE A 160 24.51 16.44 -3.58
N SER A 161 24.42 17.75 -3.83
CA SER A 161 23.68 18.68 -2.96
C SER A 161 22.15 18.48 -2.99
N GLU A 162 21.61 17.83 -4.03
CA GLU A 162 20.18 17.60 -4.18
C GLU A 162 19.60 16.65 -3.11
N LYS A 163 20.35 15.59 -2.75
CA LYS A 163 19.88 14.55 -1.83
C LYS A 163 19.59 15.11 -0.42
N PRO A 164 20.50 15.82 0.25
CA PRO A 164 20.20 16.44 1.55
C PRO A 164 19.12 17.52 1.49
N LEU A 165 19.03 18.28 0.38
CA LEU A 165 18.01 19.30 0.19
C LEU A 165 16.61 18.69 0.09
N ALA A 166 16.48 17.56 -0.60
CA ALA A 166 15.21 16.84 -0.73
C ALA A 166 14.77 16.25 0.63
N LEU A 167 15.67 15.57 1.34
CA LEU A 167 15.41 15.03 2.68
C LEU A 167 14.95 16.13 3.66
N ASN A 168 15.64 17.27 3.68
CA ASN A 168 15.25 18.40 4.53
C ASN A 168 13.88 19.00 4.16
N ARG A 169 13.46 18.91 2.89
CA ARG A 169 12.13 19.36 2.44
C ARG A 169 11.02 18.38 2.79
N ALA A 170 11.32 17.08 2.87
CA ALA A 170 10.38 16.00 3.20
C ALA A 170 10.10 15.82 4.70
N LYS A 171 10.79 16.56 5.58
CA LYS A 171 10.60 16.46 7.04
C LYS A 171 9.17 16.73 7.51
N ILE A 172 8.68 15.81 8.33
CA ILE A 172 7.39 15.87 9.01
C ILE A 172 7.28 17.10 9.94
N LYS A 173 8.37 17.59 10.54
CA LYS A 173 8.31 18.80 11.41
C LYS A 173 8.01 20.10 10.66
N ARG A 174 8.21 20.19 9.33
CA ARG A 174 7.74 21.36 8.54
C ARG A 174 6.22 21.35 8.34
N LEU A 175 5.53 20.27 8.68
CA LEU A 175 4.08 20.13 8.62
C LEU A 175 3.35 20.94 9.71
N ALA A 176 4.03 21.21 10.84
CA ALA A 176 3.57 22.18 11.84
C ALA A 176 3.46 23.62 11.27
N ALA A 177 4.13 23.92 10.14
CA ALA A 177 3.93 25.19 9.45
C ALA A 177 2.61 25.23 8.66
N VAL A 178 2.07 24.06 8.29
CA VAL A 178 0.77 23.91 7.61
C VAL A 178 -0.34 24.21 8.62
N SER A 179 -0.29 23.62 9.82
CA SER A 179 -1.25 23.92 10.89
C SER A 179 -1.21 25.40 11.30
N ALA A 180 -0.01 26.00 11.45
CA ALA A 180 0.14 27.42 11.74
C ALA A 180 -0.46 28.34 10.65
N TRP A 181 -0.40 27.94 9.37
CA TRP A 181 -1.01 28.68 8.27
C TRP A 181 -2.53 28.47 8.17
N VAL A 182 -3.04 27.26 8.38
CA VAL A 182 -4.49 26.98 8.45
C VAL A 182 -5.13 27.87 9.52
N GLN A 183 -4.46 28.00 10.67
CA GLN A 183 -4.84 28.91 11.75
C GLN A 183 -4.72 30.41 11.39
N GLY A 184 -4.15 30.76 10.23
CA GLY A 184 -3.99 32.13 9.75
C GLY A 184 -2.83 32.90 10.37
N THR A 185 -1.98 32.25 11.19
CA THR A 185 -0.90 32.92 11.93
C THR A 185 0.31 33.30 11.07
N LYS A 186 0.46 32.68 9.89
CA LYS A 186 1.57 32.92 8.96
C LYS A 186 1.08 33.02 7.51
N LYS A 187 1.73 33.87 6.69
CA LYS A 187 1.46 33.96 5.24
C LYS A 187 2.01 32.73 4.49
N PRO A 188 1.34 32.27 3.42
CA PRO A 188 1.81 31.11 2.64
C PRO A 188 3.19 31.38 2.02
N SER A 189 4.13 30.46 2.22
CA SER A 189 5.51 30.60 1.74
C SER A 189 5.64 30.40 0.22
N LYS A 190 6.71 30.91 -0.40
CA LYS A 190 7.06 30.64 -1.82
C LYS A 190 7.18 29.14 -2.12
N TRP A 191 7.50 28.33 -1.11
CA TRP A 191 7.56 26.87 -1.23
C TRP A 191 6.17 26.26 -1.43
N ARG A 192 5.11 26.78 -0.78
CA ARG A 192 3.72 26.29 -0.94
C ARG A 192 3.23 26.42 -2.38
N LYS A 193 3.43 27.59 -3.01
CA LYS A 193 3.06 27.78 -4.44
C LYS A 193 3.68 26.73 -5.35
N ARG A 194 4.89 26.27 -5.02
CA ARG A 194 5.63 25.25 -5.77
C ARG A 194 5.15 23.83 -5.48
N VAL A 195 4.79 23.53 -4.22
CA VAL A 195 4.17 22.25 -3.88
C VAL A 195 2.84 22.11 -4.62
N ASN A 196 2.00 23.13 -4.62
CA ASN A 196 0.74 23.09 -5.36
C ASN A 196 0.98 22.92 -6.87
N GLN A 197 1.97 23.60 -7.43
CA GLN A 197 2.38 23.42 -8.83
C GLN A 197 2.93 22.00 -9.11
N PHE A 198 3.57 21.36 -8.14
CA PHE A 198 4.03 19.97 -8.24
C PHE A 198 2.87 18.98 -8.28
N PHE A 199 1.91 19.10 -7.36
CA PHE A 199 0.72 18.24 -7.35
C PHE A 199 -0.08 18.39 -8.65
N LEU A 200 -0.21 19.62 -9.18
CA LEU A 200 -0.80 19.89 -10.49
C LEU A 200 0.02 19.32 -11.68
N PHE A 201 1.35 19.22 -11.56
CA PHE A 201 2.21 18.63 -12.59
C PHE A 201 2.14 17.09 -12.59
N GLU A 202 2.06 16.46 -11.42
CA GLU A 202 1.79 15.03 -11.31
C GLU A 202 0.41 14.67 -11.89
N GLU A 203 -0.57 15.56 -11.72
CA GLU A 203 -1.89 15.50 -12.35
C GLU A 203 -1.83 15.52 -13.89
N SER A 204 -0.86 16.24 -14.48
CA SER A 204 -0.68 16.34 -15.95
C SER A 204 0.08 15.17 -16.59
N ASN A 205 0.97 14.49 -15.85
CA ASN A 205 1.79 13.38 -16.38
C ASN A 205 1.09 12.01 -16.32
N CYS A 206 -0.06 11.92 -15.65
CA CYS A 206 -0.88 10.70 -15.53
C CYS A 206 -2.12 10.78 -16.43
N PHE A 207 -1.95 10.71 -17.75
CA PHE A 207 -3.08 10.72 -18.69
C PHE A 207 -3.68 9.32 -18.89
N THR A 208 -4.88 9.10 -18.39
CA THR A 208 -5.92 8.24 -18.99
C THR A 208 -7.23 9.02 -18.98
N GLY A 209 -7.90 9.07 -20.14
CA GLY A 209 -8.83 10.12 -20.50
C GLY A 209 -10.15 10.20 -19.74
N MET A 210 -10.60 11.44 -19.53
CA MET A 210 -12.00 11.84 -19.60
C MET A 210 -12.05 13.28 -20.16
N PRO A 211 -13.12 13.65 -20.88
CA PRO A 211 -13.17 14.93 -21.56
C PRO A 211 -13.19 16.07 -20.54
N THR A 212 -12.35 17.06 -20.80
CA THR A 212 -12.44 18.39 -20.22
C THR A 212 -13.89 18.85 -20.39
N GLN A 213 -14.62 19.07 -19.30
CA GLN A 213 -15.84 19.88 -19.37
C GLN A 213 -15.39 21.29 -19.78
N SER A 214 -15.44 21.55 -21.08
CA SER A 214 -15.47 22.88 -21.63
C SER A 214 -16.67 23.59 -21.00
N SER A 215 -16.41 24.50 -20.09
CA SER A 215 -17.37 25.53 -19.71
C SER A 215 -17.75 26.26 -21.00
N GLY A 216 -18.97 25.98 -21.49
CA GLY A 216 -19.52 26.56 -22.70
C GLY A 216 -19.69 28.07 -22.51
N GLY A 217 -19.10 28.82 -23.43
CA GLY A 217 -19.44 30.22 -23.62
C GLY A 217 -20.77 30.36 -24.36
N GLY A 218 -21.60 31.28 -23.87
CA GLY A 218 -22.84 31.76 -24.49
C GLY A 218 -23.40 32.84 -23.58
N GLY A 219 -23.37 34.09 -24.05
CA GLY A 219 -23.56 35.30 -23.23
C GLY A 219 -25.02 35.67 -22.94
N GLU A 220 -25.18 36.67 -22.07
CA GLU A 220 -26.01 37.86 -22.29
C GLU A 220 -25.75 38.87 -21.15
N GLU A 221 -25.59 40.14 -21.52
CA GLU A 221 -25.45 41.27 -20.61
C GLU A 221 -26.76 41.52 -19.85
N GLY A 222 -26.69 41.61 -18.52
CA GLY A 222 -27.83 41.96 -17.68
C GLY A 222 -27.35 42.49 -16.32
N ALA A 223 -27.73 43.73 -16.03
CA ALA A 223 -27.21 44.57 -14.97
C ALA A 223 -27.56 44.13 -13.53
N GLY A 224 -26.68 44.49 -12.58
CA GLY A 224 -27.07 44.85 -11.21
C GLY A 224 -27.14 43.70 -10.19
N GLY A 225 -25.98 43.28 -9.69
CA GLY A 225 -25.89 42.46 -8.47
C GLY A 225 -24.53 42.64 -7.81
N LYS A 226 -24.52 42.95 -6.51
CA LYS A 226 -23.30 43.08 -5.70
C LYS A 226 -22.39 41.88 -5.93
N GLU A 227 -21.16 42.13 -6.39
CA GLU A 227 -20.07 41.15 -6.44
C GLU A 227 -19.86 40.58 -5.02
N GLN A 228 -20.45 39.41 -4.74
CA GLN A 228 -19.98 38.57 -3.66
C GLN A 228 -18.64 37.99 -4.10
N LYS A 229 -17.57 38.54 -3.54
CA LYS A 229 -16.21 38.03 -3.63
C LYS A 229 -16.22 36.53 -3.29
N PRO A 230 -15.70 35.63 -4.15
CA PRO A 230 -15.72 34.19 -3.88
C PRO A 230 -14.98 33.90 -2.56
N PRO A 231 -15.42 32.93 -1.75
CA PRO A 231 -14.79 32.64 -0.47
C PRO A 231 -13.31 32.30 -0.68
N VAL A 232 -12.46 33.06 0.03
CA VAL A 232 -11.01 33.07 -0.14
C VAL A 232 -10.39 32.05 0.81
N VAL A 233 -9.75 31.04 0.17
CA VAL A 233 -8.93 29.93 0.71
C VAL A 233 -9.69 28.63 1.02
N ALA A 234 -9.99 27.86 -0.04
CA ALA A 234 -10.16 26.40 0.07
C ALA A 234 -8.78 25.73 0.28
N LEU A 235 -8.73 24.69 1.12
CA LEU A 235 -7.56 23.80 1.24
C LEU A 235 -7.28 23.19 -0.13
N THR A 236 -6.05 23.32 -0.63
CA THR A 236 -5.67 22.64 -1.87
C THR A 236 -5.50 21.15 -1.61
N GLU A 237 -5.61 20.30 -2.65
CA GLU A 237 -5.43 18.85 -2.52
C GLU A 237 -4.10 18.48 -1.85
N ALA A 238 -3.03 19.23 -2.16
CA ALA A 238 -1.74 19.10 -1.51
C ALA A 238 -1.81 19.40 -0.01
N ASP A 239 -2.53 20.46 0.40
CA ASP A 239 -2.70 20.80 1.81
C ASP A 239 -3.47 19.68 2.54
N LYS A 240 -4.47 19.06 1.89
CA LYS A 240 -5.25 17.97 2.47
C LYS A 240 -4.40 16.71 2.69
N VAL A 241 -3.64 16.26 1.68
CA VAL A 241 -2.69 15.14 1.81
C VAL A 241 -1.71 15.40 2.95
N LEU A 242 -1.20 16.62 3.03
CA LEU A 242 -0.21 17.01 4.02
C LEU A 242 -0.76 17.00 5.45
N MET A 243 -2.00 17.46 5.63
CA MET A 243 -2.70 17.40 6.92
C MET A 243 -2.94 15.96 7.37
N VAL A 244 -3.40 15.12 6.45
CA VAL A 244 -3.68 13.70 6.73
C VAL A 244 -2.40 12.95 7.13
N LEU A 245 -1.30 13.16 6.40
CA LEU A 245 0.01 12.58 6.76
C LEU A 245 0.58 13.11 8.10
N SER A 246 0.02 14.17 8.66
CA SER A 246 0.47 14.81 9.91
C SER A 246 -0.37 14.45 11.12
N ASP A 247 -1.30 13.51 11.01
CA ASP A 247 -2.31 13.27 12.05
C ASP A 247 -3.07 14.55 12.43
N MET A 248 -3.39 15.38 11.42
CA MET A 248 -4.29 16.52 11.59
C MET A 248 -5.65 16.18 11.03
N SER A 249 -6.69 16.40 11.82
CA SER A 249 -8.06 16.15 11.40
C SER A 249 -8.50 17.10 10.28
N LEU A 250 -8.85 16.53 9.13
CA LEU A 250 -9.46 17.28 8.03
C LEU A 250 -10.84 17.80 8.41
N LEU A 251 -11.60 17.03 9.18
CA LEU A 251 -12.94 17.42 9.64
C LEU A 251 -12.87 18.61 10.58
N ALA A 252 -11.97 18.58 11.57
CA ALA A 252 -11.78 19.68 12.51
C ALA A 252 -11.33 20.95 11.76
N ALA A 253 -10.45 20.81 10.77
CA ALA A 253 -10.03 21.93 9.95
C ALA A 253 -11.14 22.48 9.06
N ALA A 254 -11.99 21.61 8.49
CA ALA A 254 -13.15 22.05 7.72
C ALA A 254 -14.17 22.78 8.61
N LYS A 255 -14.49 22.24 9.80
CA LYS A 255 -15.36 22.88 10.80
C LYS A 255 -14.79 24.24 11.25
N ASP A 256 -13.48 24.35 11.47
CA ASP A 256 -12.81 25.62 11.81
C ASP A 256 -12.78 26.63 10.65
N LEU A 257 -12.65 26.18 9.40
CA LEU A 257 -12.72 27.07 8.23
C LEU A 257 -14.12 27.62 8.01
N VAL A 258 -15.15 26.80 8.22
CA VAL A 258 -16.56 27.22 8.19
C VAL A 258 -16.84 28.20 9.32
N SER A 259 -16.40 27.90 10.56
CA SER A 259 -16.62 28.80 11.71
C SER A 259 -15.96 30.17 11.52
N ARG A 260 -14.85 30.23 10.77
CA ARG A 260 -14.14 31.47 10.41
C ARG A 260 -14.67 32.16 9.15
N ASN A 261 -15.79 31.72 8.59
CA ASN A 261 -16.35 32.22 7.32
C ASN A 261 -15.36 32.18 6.14
N LYS A 262 -14.43 31.22 6.13
CA LYS A 262 -13.49 30.99 5.02
C LYS A 262 -13.96 29.93 4.02
N ALA A 263 -14.93 29.11 4.42
CA ALA A 263 -15.66 28.15 3.59
C ALA A 263 -17.16 28.32 3.83
N GLY A 264 -18.00 28.04 2.82
CA GLY A 264 -19.46 28.15 2.95
C GLY A 264 -20.04 26.97 3.72
N LYS A 265 -19.62 25.76 3.37
CA LYS A 265 -19.99 24.51 4.04
C LYS A 265 -18.80 23.56 4.18
N VAL A 266 -18.95 22.51 4.98
CA VAL A 266 -17.91 21.48 5.15
C VAL A 266 -17.66 20.75 3.84
N GLU A 267 -18.69 20.57 3.02
CA GLU A 267 -18.64 19.90 1.72
C GLU A 267 -17.84 20.68 0.67
N ASP A 268 -17.67 22.00 0.86
CA ASP A 268 -16.78 22.82 0.01
C ASP A 268 -15.30 22.48 0.24
N VAL A 269 -14.97 21.91 1.40
CA VAL A 269 -13.62 21.50 1.79
C VAL A 269 -13.42 19.99 1.60
N LEU A 270 -14.42 19.19 1.96
CA LEU A 270 -14.44 17.73 1.84
C LEU A 270 -15.42 17.31 0.74
N PRO A 271 -14.94 16.94 -0.45
CA PRO A 271 -15.83 16.60 -1.57
C PRO A 271 -16.60 15.30 -1.31
N PRO A 272 -17.77 15.12 -1.98
CA PRO A 272 -18.56 13.89 -1.87
C PRO A 272 -17.78 12.65 -2.31
N LEU A 273 -18.10 11.51 -1.69
CA LEU A 273 -17.35 10.24 -1.79
C LEU A 273 -17.02 9.77 -3.22
N PRO A 274 -17.94 9.83 -4.21
CA PRO A 274 -17.63 9.38 -5.58
C PRO A 274 -16.58 10.24 -6.30
N VAL A 275 -16.47 11.52 -5.92
CA VAL A 275 -15.43 12.44 -6.42
C VAL A 275 -14.11 12.18 -5.68
N ALA A 276 -14.20 11.90 -4.38
CA ALA A 276 -13.07 11.59 -3.51
C ALA A 276 -12.40 10.24 -3.86
N GLU A 277 -13.20 9.23 -4.24
CA GLU A 277 -12.73 7.90 -4.68
C GLU A 277 -11.79 8.00 -5.89
N LYS A 278 -12.18 8.78 -6.92
CA LYS A 278 -11.34 9.04 -8.10
C LYS A 278 -10.08 9.85 -7.76
N ALA A 279 -10.05 10.53 -6.62
CA ALA A 279 -8.90 11.30 -6.14
C ALA A 279 -7.94 10.46 -5.28
N LEU A 280 -8.40 9.38 -4.65
CA LEU A 280 -7.64 8.65 -3.64
C LEU A 280 -6.33 8.04 -4.12
N PRO A 281 -6.30 7.35 -5.29
CA PRO A 281 -5.03 6.83 -5.82
C PRO A 281 -4.04 7.96 -6.15
N ARG A 282 -4.54 9.16 -6.50
CA ARG A 282 -3.68 10.34 -6.73
C ARG A 282 -3.07 10.83 -5.43
N TRP A 283 -3.86 10.91 -4.36
CA TRP A 283 -3.38 11.33 -3.04
C TRP A 283 -2.28 10.42 -2.51
N LEU A 284 -2.45 9.09 -2.64
CA LEU A 284 -1.45 8.10 -2.24
C LEU A 284 -0.15 8.23 -3.03
N ARG A 285 -0.23 8.40 -4.35
CA ARG A 285 0.94 8.61 -5.21
C ARG A 285 1.68 9.91 -4.89
N SER A 286 0.94 11.00 -4.67
CA SER A 286 1.55 12.27 -4.31
C SER A 286 2.17 12.24 -2.92
N ALA A 287 1.54 11.56 -1.96
CA ALA A 287 2.12 11.31 -0.64
C ALA A 287 3.45 10.54 -0.75
N PHE A 288 3.47 9.45 -1.54
CA PHE A 288 4.68 8.69 -1.81
C PHE A 288 5.77 9.57 -2.45
N ALA A 289 5.42 10.34 -3.48
CA ALA A 289 6.34 11.22 -4.18
C ALA A 289 6.93 12.28 -3.23
N PHE A 290 6.11 12.84 -2.34
CA PHE A 290 6.55 13.82 -1.36
C PHE A 290 7.54 13.26 -0.34
N ILE A 291 7.30 12.03 0.15
CA ILE A 291 8.07 11.42 1.24
C ILE A 291 9.35 10.73 0.74
N TYR A 292 9.27 9.98 -0.36
CA TYR A 292 10.32 9.03 -0.79
C TYR A 292 11.09 9.45 -2.04
N THR A 293 10.69 10.52 -2.73
CA THR A 293 11.32 10.96 -3.99
C THR A 293 11.81 12.40 -3.95
N ARG A 294 12.63 12.80 -4.93
CA ARG A 294 13.13 14.19 -5.07
C ARG A 294 12.10 15.15 -5.65
N ALA A 295 10.84 14.76 -5.80
CA ALA A 295 9.78 15.57 -6.37
C ALA A 295 9.76 17.02 -5.87
N THR A 296 9.97 17.24 -4.56
CA THR A 296 9.97 18.57 -3.94
C THR A 296 11.09 19.50 -4.41
N VAL A 297 12.14 18.95 -5.04
CA VAL A 297 13.28 19.67 -5.63
C VAL A 297 13.17 19.67 -7.16
N VAL A 298 12.83 18.51 -7.74
CA VAL A 298 12.83 18.25 -9.18
C VAL A 298 11.84 19.13 -9.94
N VAL A 299 10.69 19.45 -9.35
CA VAL A 299 9.61 20.16 -10.05
C VAL A 299 9.75 21.69 -9.99
N THR A 300 10.92 22.18 -9.56
CA THR A 300 11.21 23.60 -9.72
C THR A 300 11.58 23.91 -11.18
N PRO A 301 10.99 24.94 -11.83
CA PRO A 301 11.28 25.26 -13.23
C PRO A 301 12.77 25.48 -13.51
N LEU A 302 13.49 26.04 -12.52
CA LEU A 302 14.94 26.20 -12.56
C LEU A 302 15.70 24.87 -12.58
N TYR A 303 15.22 23.86 -11.84
CA TYR A 303 15.80 22.53 -11.83
C TYR A 303 15.57 21.81 -13.15
N LEU A 304 14.36 21.87 -13.70
CA LEU A 304 14.05 21.31 -15.00
C LEU A 304 14.90 21.96 -16.10
N LEU A 305 15.02 23.29 -16.10
CA LEU A 305 15.87 24.01 -17.04
C LEU A 305 17.34 23.59 -16.91
N TYR A 306 17.84 23.45 -15.68
CA TYR A 306 19.19 23.00 -15.41
C TYR A 306 19.44 21.57 -15.91
N HIS A 307 18.57 20.60 -15.57
CA HIS A 307 18.73 19.20 -15.95
C HIS A 307 18.45 18.91 -17.43
N LEU A 308 17.56 19.67 -18.08
CA LEU A 308 17.23 19.47 -19.50
C LEU A 308 18.19 20.21 -20.46
N LEU A 309 18.73 21.37 -20.07
CA LEU A 309 19.58 22.17 -20.95
C LEU A 309 21.05 22.20 -20.51
N VAL A 310 21.32 22.46 -19.23
CA VAL A 310 22.69 22.72 -18.77
C VAL A 310 23.45 21.41 -18.56
N VAL A 311 22.89 20.45 -17.82
CA VAL A 311 23.55 19.17 -17.51
C VAL A 311 23.95 18.38 -18.77
N PRO A 312 23.10 18.23 -19.81
CA PRO A 312 23.48 17.52 -21.02
C PRO A 312 24.60 18.23 -21.78
N VAL A 313 24.54 19.57 -21.86
CA VAL A 313 25.58 20.39 -22.50
C VAL A 313 26.92 20.24 -21.77
N LEU A 314 26.92 20.26 -20.44
CA LEU A 314 28.13 20.07 -19.64
C LEU A 314 28.74 18.68 -19.85
N HIS A 315 27.92 17.62 -19.89
CA HIS A 315 28.39 16.26 -20.18
C HIS A 315 28.94 16.12 -21.60
N MET A 316 28.25 16.67 -22.60
CA MET A 316 28.70 16.63 -24.00
C MET A 316 29.98 17.44 -24.19
N ALA A 317 30.11 18.60 -23.53
CA ALA A 317 31.34 19.38 -23.52
C ALA A 317 32.50 18.63 -22.85
N ALA A 318 32.27 18.00 -21.70
CA ALA A 318 33.28 17.19 -21.02
C ALA A 318 33.73 15.99 -21.88
N LEU A 319 32.78 15.31 -22.54
CA LEU A 319 33.08 14.21 -23.45
C LEU A 319 33.86 14.69 -24.69
N ALA A 320 33.45 15.81 -25.29
CA ALA A 320 34.16 16.40 -26.42
C ALA A 320 35.59 16.80 -26.06
N LEU A 321 35.79 17.45 -24.91
CA LEU A 321 37.11 17.81 -24.38
C LEU A 321 37.96 16.57 -24.10
N PHE A 322 37.37 15.50 -23.54
CA PHE A 322 38.04 14.23 -23.35
C PHE A 322 38.39 13.56 -24.67
N THR A 323 37.54 13.64 -25.71
CA THR A 323 37.88 13.10 -27.03
C THR A 323 39.00 13.87 -27.71
N ALA A 324 39.08 15.18 -27.49
CA ALA A 324 40.07 16.07 -28.08
C ALA A 324 41.41 16.12 -27.32
N SER A 325 41.50 15.50 -26.14
CA SER A 325 42.74 15.43 -25.35
C SER A 325 43.70 14.35 -25.86
N ASP A 326 44.99 14.54 -25.57
CA ASP A 326 46.01 13.53 -25.87
C ASP A 326 45.90 12.35 -24.89
N LYS A 327 45.89 11.14 -25.44
CA LYS A 327 45.68 9.88 -24.70
C LYS A 327 46.86 8.93 -24.78
N HIS A 328 47.88 9.26 -25.57
CA HIS A 328 49.10 8.46 -25.69
C HIS A 328 49.81 8.14 -24.36
N PRO A 329 49.83 9.03 -23.34
CA PRO A 329 50.53 8.74 -22.10
C PRO A 329 49.77 7.84 -21.10
N TYR A 330 48.49 7.52 -21.36
CA TYR A 330 47.64 6.79 -20.39
C TYR A 330 47.46 5.32 -20.74
N ARG A 331 47.21 4.48 -19.72
CA ARG A 331 46.92 3.05 -19.91
C ARG A 331 45.63 2.88 -20.72
N ARG A 332 45.66 2.02 -21.73
CA ARG A 332 44.49 1.73 -22.60
C ARG A 332 43.23 1.31 -21.81
N ALA A 333 43.41 0.57 -20.72
CA ALA A 333 42.30 0.15 -19.86
C ALA A 333 41.61 1.35 -19.20
N ASP A 334 42.37 2.32 -18.69
CA ASP A 334 41.83 3.53 -18.04
C ASP A 334 41.12 4.43 -19.04
N VAL A 335 41.66 4.56 -20.25
CA VAL A 335 41.00 5.30 -21.33
C VAL A 335 39.64 4.67 -21.66
N LYS A 336 39.58 3.34 -21.83
CA LYS A 336 38.33 2.63 -22.11
C LYS A 336 37.31 2.77 -20.98
N ILE A 337 37.75 2.59 -19.73
CA ILE A 337 36.87 2.70 -18.55
C ILE A 337 36.36 4.13 -18.41
N THR A 338 37.20 5.14 -18.59
CA THR A 338 36.79 6.54 -18.57
C THR A 338 35.75 6.83 -19.65
N TYR A 339 35.91 6.32 -20.88
CA TYR A 339 34.86 6.44 -21.91
C TYR A 339 33.54 5.80 -21.47
N ILE A 340 33.59 4.56 -20.97
CA ILE A 340 32.40 3.83 -20.49
C ILE A 340 31.70 4.64 -19.41
N VAL A 341 32.45 5.09 -18.40
CA VAL A 341 31.93 5.83 -17.26
C VAL A 341 31.36 7.18 -17.69
N LEU A 342 32.08 7.97 -18.48
CA LEU A 342 31.58 9.27 -18.97
C LEU A 342 30.32 9.13 -19.83
N CYS A 343 30.30 8.19 -20.77
CA CYS A 343 29.15 7.99 -21.66
C CYS A 343 27.93 7.46 -20.89
N LEU A 344 28.12 6.47 -20.01
CA LEU A 344 27.00 5.89 -19.27
C LEU A 344 26.51 6.79 -18.13
N THR A 345 27.37 7.57 -17.49
CA THR A 345 26.93 8.60 -16.52
C THR A 345 26.18 9.73 -17.23
N ALA A 346 26.64 10.18 -18.40
CA ALA A 346 25.89 11.15 -19.21
C ALA A 346 24.52 10.57 -19.66
N ALA A 347 24.49 9.31 -20.09
CA ALA A 347 23.26 8.63 -20.45
C ALA A 347 22.30 8.48 -19.25
N LEU A 348 22.81 8.18 -18.05
CA LEU A 348 22.02 8.17 -16.83
C LEU A 348 21.34 9.53 -16.61
N ASP A 349 22.09 10.63 -16.61
CA ASP A 349 21.51 11.95 -16.31
C ASP A 349 20.53 12.44 -17.40
N VAL A 350 20.82 12.18 -18.68
CA VAL A 350 19.98 12.65 -19.80
C VAL A 350 18.76 11.76 -20.02
N LEU A 351 18.93 10.44 -20.00
CA LEU A 351 17.88 9.50 -20.35
C LEU A 351 17.01 9.10 -19.15
N ALA A 352 17.42 9.38 -17.91
CA ALA A 352 16.67 8.91 -16.74
C ALA A 352 15.20 9.34 -16.74
N VAL A 353 14.88 10.59 -17.12
CA VAL A 353 13.48 11.04 -17.21
C VAL A 353 12.69 10.21 -18.22
N PHE A 354 13.29 9.92 -19.38
CA PHE A 354 12.66 9.17 -20.46
C PHE A 354 12.48 7.69 -20.10
N ILE A 355 13.52 7.07 -19.55
CA ILE A 355 13.51 5.67 -19.08
C ILE A 355 12.41 5.47 -18.04
N ARG A 356 12.28 6.41 -17.08
CA ARG A 356 11.21 6.36 -16.08
C ARG A 356 9.83 6.46 -16.72
N GLN A 357 9.62 7.40 -17.64
CA GLN A 357 8.32 7.54 -18.31
C GLN A 357 7.94 6.29 -19.11
N LEU A 358 8.91 5.68 -19.80
CA LEU A 358 8.71 4.42 -20.50
C LEU A 358 8.37 3.28 -19.53
N LEU A 359 9.09 3.20 -18.41
CA LEU A 359 8.85 2.18 -17.39
C LEU A 359 7.46 2.35 -16.76
N TYR A 360 7.01 3.58 -16.49
CA TYR A 360 5.64 3.85 -16.04
C TYR A 360 4.59 3.40 -17.05
N ARG A 361 4.79 3.73 -18.34
CA ARG A 361 3.88 3.28 -19.41
C ARG A 361 3.85 1.76 -19.50
N PHE A 362 5.01 1.12 -19.47
CA PHE A 362 5.12 -0.34 -19.49
C PHE A 362 4.38 -0.98 -18.32
N MET A 363 4.63 -0.51 -17.09
CA MET A 363 3.94 -1.03 -15.91
C MET A 363 2.42 -0.79 -15.95
N SER A 364 1.99 0.38 -16.44
CA SER A 364 0.57 0.66 -16.62
C SER A 364 -0.09 -0.30 -17.63
N MET A 365 0.61 -0.71 -18.69
CA MET A 365 0.11 -1.72 -19.63
C MET A 365 0.00 -3.11 -18.99
N THR A 366 0.90 -3.46 -18.08
CA THR A 366 0.91 -4.77 -17.41
C THR A 366 -0.20 -4.96 -16.36
N LYS A 367 -1.03 -3.94 -16.10
CA LYS A 367 -2.13 -3.96 -15.11
C LYS A 367 -1.67 -4.40 -13.70
N VAL A 368 -0.42 -4.15 -13.35
CA VAL A 368 0.11 -4.43 -12.01
C VAL A 368 -0.56 -3.49 -11.01
N PRO A 369 -1.11 -3.98 -9.89
CA PRO A 369 -1.70 -3.14 -8.87
C PRO A 369 -0.73 -2.07 -8.36
N ALA A 370 -1.20 -0.83 -8.28
CA ALA A 370 -0.43 0.26 -7.72
C ALA A 370 -0.51 0.28 -6.18
N LEU A 371 0.09 1.29 -5.59
CA LEU A 371 0.15 1.51 -4.14
C LEU A 371 -1.23 1.41 -3.46
N CYS A 372 -1.35 0.54 -2.45
CA CYS A 372 -2.59 0.26 -1.71
C CYS A 372 -3.75 -0.34 -2.55
N GLU A 373 -3.53 -0.79 -3.79
CA GLU A 373 -4.57 -1.42 -4.64
C GLU A 373 -4.56 -2.96 -4.54
N THR A 374 -4.09 -3.49 -3.41
CA THR A 374 -4.09 -4.92 -3.11
C THR A 374 -4.59 -5.16 -1.71
N VAL A 375 -5.27 -6.28 -1.50
CA VAL A 375 -5.66 -6.78 -0.17
C VAL A 375 -4.84 -8.05 0.09
N PRO A 376 -3.67 -7.96 0.76
CA PRO A 376 -2.89 -9.14 1.12
C PRO A 376 -3.70 -10.09 2.01
N GLY A 377 -3.68 -11.38 1.71
CA GLY A 377 -4.35 -12.39 2.53
C GLY A 377 -3.36 -13.22 3.35
N TYR A 378 -3.71 -13.51 4.59
CA TYR A 378 -3.08 -14.54 5.42
C TYR A 378 -4.17 -15.34 6.13
N ASN A 379 -4.22 -16.64 5.85
CA ASN A 379 -5.11 -17.57 6.56
C ASN A 379 -4.30 -18.34 7.60
N LEU A 380 -4.67 -18.17 8.87
CA LEU A 380 -3.96 -18.74 10.01
C LEU A 380 -4.14 -20.25 10.11
N VAL A 381 -5.34 -20.76 9.81
CA VAL A 381 -5.61 -22.20 9.89
C VAL A 381 -4.91 -22.94 8.77
N ASP A 382 -4.94 -22.42 7.53
CA ASP A 382 -4.13 -22.94 6.44
C ASP A 382 -2.64 -22.94 6.81
N ALA A 383 -2.14 -21.82 7.37
CA ALA A 383 -0.76 -21.72 7.80
C ALA A 383 -0.37 -22.83 8.81
N ALA A 384 -1.25 -23.14 9.76
CA ALA A 384 -1.01 -24.21 10.72
C ALA A 384 -1.04 -25.60 10.06
N LEU A 385 -1.99 -25.85 9.15
CA LEU A 385 -2.11 -27.10 8.39
C LEU A 385 -0.86 -27.36 7.54
N TRP A 386 -0.40 -26.37 6.77
CA TRP A 386 0.77 -26.50 5.88
C TRP A 386 2.10 -26.61 6.62
N GLU A 387 2.27 -25.90 7.75
CA GLU A 387 3.49 -25.98 8.56
C GLU A 387 3.57 -27.27 9.40
N GLY A 388 2.43 -27.91 9.67
CA GLY A 388 2.36 -29.21 10.34
C GLY A 388 2.84 -30.38 9.47
N ASP A 389 2.93 -30.22 8.14
CA ASP A 389 3.42 -31.29 7.25
C ASP A 389 4.94 -31.48 7.41
N LYS A 390 5.31 -32.63 7.96
CA LYS A 390 6.71 -33.05 8.21
C LYS A 390 7.58 -33.14 6.95
N SER A 391 6.98 -33.27 5.77
CA SER A 391 7.70 -33.46 4.51
C SER A 391 8.07 -32.15 3.79
N ILE A 392 7.16 -31.16 3.80
CA ILE A 392 7.27 -29.92 3.00
C ILE A 392 7.28 -28.65 3.88
N GLY A 393 6.95 -28.75 5.17
CA GLY A 393 6.79 -27.59 6.06
C GLY A 393 8.02 -26.69 6.15
N TRP A 394 9.25 -27.23 6.08
CA TRP A 394 10.47 -26.43 6.09
C TRP A 394 10.64 -25.58 4.81
N ILE A 395 10.24 -26.12 3.65
CA ILE A 395 10.27 -25.42 2.36
C ILE A 395 9.26 -24.29 2.39
N TYR A 396 8.05 -24.55 2.87
CA TYR A 396 6.99 -23.55 3.01
C TYR A 396 7.41 -22.42 3.96
N LYS A 397 8.00 -22.78 5.10
CA LYS A 397 8.57 -21.82 6.06
C LYS A 397 9.68 -20.96 5.46
N CYS A 398 10.59 -21.56 4.68
CA CYS A 398 11.65 -20.84 3.98
C CYS A 398 11.11 -19.93 2.88
N ALA A 399 10.21 -20.43 2.03
CA ALA A 399 9.59 -19.69 0.95
C ALA A 399 8.80 -18.48 1.49
N ARG A 400 8.00 -18.67 2.54
CA ARG A 400 7.25 -17.60 3.22
C ARG A 400 8.18 -16.56 3.85
N ARG A 401 9.29 -16.98 4.48
CA ARG A 401 10.30 -16.05 5.03
C ARG A 401 10.98 -15.21 3.93
N MET A 402 11.17 -15.77 2.75
CA MET A 402 11.64 -15.03 1.56
C MET A 402 10.52 -14.19 0.89
N GLY A 403 9.28 -14.28 1.37
CA GLY A 403 8.13 -13.54 0.85
C GLY A 403 7.44 -14.19 -0.34
N PHE A 404 7.67 -15.47 -0.58
CA PHE A 404 6.89 -16.28 -1.52
C PHE A 404 5.69 -16.86 -0.78
N ASN A 405 4.48 -16.39 -1.10
CA ASN A 405 3.26 -17.08 -0.69
C ASN A 405 3.12 -18.34 -1.56
N CYS A 406 3.15 -19.53 -0.96
CA CYS A 406 3.15 -20.78 -1.73
C CYS A 406 1.76 -21.20 -2.24
N ASN A 407 0.68 -20.46 -1.93
CA ASN A 407 -0.64 -20.67 -2.56
C ASN A 407 -0.78 -20.02 -3.95
N GLY A 408 0.26 -20.18 -4.76
CA GLY A 408 0.19 -20.11 -6.22
C GLY A 408 1.10 -19.05 -6.86
N GLY A 409 1.96 -19.55 -7.75
CA GLY A 409 2.50 -18.82 -8.90
C GLY A 409 3.39 -17.63 -8.57
N CYS A 410 4.64 -17.90 -8.21
CA CYS A 410 5.71 -16.90 -8.30
C CYS A 410 5.88 -16.49 -9.79
N LEU A 411 5.87 -15.19 -10.07
CA LEU A 411 6.15 -14.52 -11.36
C LEU A 411 4.99 -14.11 -12.29
N SER A 412 3.72 -14.45 -12.03
CA SER A 412 2.62 -13.94 -12.87
C SER A 412 1.80 -12.86 -12.15
N CYS A 413 1.63 -11.70 -12.80
CA CYS A 413 0.66 -10.69 -12.43
C CYS A 413 -0.71 -11.39 -12.24
N ARG A 414 -1.30 -11.34 -11.04
CA ARG A 414 -2.65 -11.87 -10.81
C ARG A 414 -3.68 -10.76 -11.04
N PRO A 415 -4.35 -10.69 -12.21
CA PRO A 415 -5.49 -9.79 -12.39
C PRO A 415 -6.62 -10.06 -11.37
N GLN A 416 -6.71 -11.29 -10.84
CA GLN A 416 -7.63 -11.67 -9.76
C GLN A 416 -7.44 -10.85 -8.47
N LEU A 417 -6.19 -10.46 -8.14
CA LEU A 417 -5.92 -9.69 -6.92
C LEU A 417 -6.47 -8.26 -7.02
N GLY A 418 -6.34 -7.64 -8.20
CA GLY A 418 -6.91 -6.33 -8.48
C GLY A 418 -8.44 -6.35 -8.55
N GLN A 419 -9.04 -7.43 -9.05
CA GLN A 419 -10.50 -7.63 -9.02
C GLN A 419 -11.03 -7.79 -7.60
N LEU A 420 -10.35 -8.56 -6.75
CA LEU A 420 -10.71 -8.71 -5.35
C LEU A 420 -10.64 -7.36 -4.61
N TYR A 421 -9.53 -6.62 -4.77
CA TYR A 421 -9.40 -5.27 -4.23
C TYR A 421 -10.56 -4.38 -4.68
N LYS A 422 -10.88 -4.34 -5.98
CA LYS A 422 -11.96 -3.49 -6.51
C LYS A 422 -13.31 -3.84 -5.87
N LYS A 423 -13.64 -5.13 -5.76
CA LYS A 423 -14.88 -5.60 -5.11
C LYS A 423 -14.93 -5.17 -3.63
N VAL A 424 -13.88 -5.44 -2.86
CA VAL A 424 -13.82 -5.10 -1.43
C VAL A 424 -13.85 -3.58 -1.24
N ALA A 425 -13.03 -2.83 -1.97
CA ALA A 425 -12.95 -1.38 -1.87
C ALA A 425 -14.30 -0.71 -2.20
N GLN A 426 -14.99 -1.13 -3.25
CA GLN A 426 -16.30 -0.59 -3.62
C GLN A 426 -17.37 -0.90 -2.57
N THR A 427 -17.36 -2.11 -2.02
CA THR A 427 -18.32 -2.51 -0.97
C THR A 427 -18.07 -1.72 0.32
N VAL A 428 -16.80 -1.64 0.77
CA VAL A 428 -16.40 -0.84 1.95
C VAL A 428 -16.78 0.63 1.76
N ILE A 429 -16.56 1.22 0.59
CA ILE A 429 -16.93 2.60 0.28
C ILE A 429 -18.45 2.80 0.36
N ALA A 430 -19.25 1.87 -0.17
CA ALA A 430 -20.70 1.94 -0.16
C ALA A 430 -21.25 1.91 1.28
N ASP A 431 -20.75 0.99 2.11
CA ASP A 431 -21.24 0.82 3.48
C ASP A 431 -20.70 1.86 4.47
N LEU A 432 -19.58 2.52 4.13
CA LEU A 432 -19.03 3.64 4.91
C LEU A 432 -19.83 4.93 4.78
N VAL A 433 -20.85 5.00 3.91
CA VAL A 433 -21.72 6.17 3.78
C VAL A 433 -22.42 6.48 5.11
N ASP A 434 -22.77 5.46 5.89
CA ASP A 434 -23.54 5.60 7.14
C ASP A 434 -22.68 5.96 8.38
N ALA A 435 -21.35 5.99 8.23
CA ALA A 435 -20.41 6.16 9.35
C ALA A 435 -20.01 7.62 9.68
N GLN A 436 -20.61 8.61 9.02
CA GLN A 436 -20.24 10.04 9.17
C GLN A 436 -20.49 10.57 10.60
N ASP A 437 -19.52 11.31 11.16
CA ASP A 437 -19.54 11.90 12.52
C ASP A 437 -19.73 10.91 13.70
N ARG A 438 -19.71 9.59 13.46
CA ARG A 438 -19.83 8.55 14.51
C ARG A 438 -18.48 8.20 15.13
N ASP A 439 -18.50 7.69 16.37
CA ASP A 439 -17.32 7.03 16.94
C ASP A 439 -17.23 5.60 16.41
N LEU A 440 -16.22 5.34 15.59
CA LEU A 440 -16.03 4.02 15.01
C LEU A 440 -15.81 2.93 16.07
N ALA A 441 -15.47 3.27 17.32
CA ALA A 441 -15.36 2.30 18.41
C ALA A 441 -16.72 1.70 18.83
N SER A 442 -17.85 2.34 18.51
CA SER A 442 -19.17 1.86 18.95
C SER A 442 -19.59 0.54 18.32
N TYR A 443 -18.92 0.04 17.26
CA TYR A 443 -19.22 -1.29 16.71
C TYR A 443 -19.04 -2.43 17.73
N ARG A 444 -18.20 -2.22 18.77
CA ARG A 444 -17.92 -3.20 19.82
C ARG A 444 -18.98 -3.22 20.92
N ILE A 445 -19.83 -2.20 20.97
CA ILE A 445 -20.86 -2.02 21.97
C ILE A 445 -22.19 -2.27 21.27
N LEU A 446 -22.87 -3.35 21.63
CA LEU A 446 -24.18 -3.69 21.07
C LEU A 446 -25.27 -2.88 21.79
N ASP A 447 -25.34 -1.60 21.46
CA ASP A 447 -26.38 -0.68 21.89
C ASP A 447 -27.04 0.01 20.67
N SER A 448 -27.99 0.91 20.93
CA SER A 448 -28.67 1.69 19.88
C SER A 448 -27.73 2.66 19.12
N ASN A 449 -26.50 2.87 19.61
CA ASN A 449 -25.48 3.72 18.98
C ASN A 449 -24.45 2.91 18.17
N ASN A 450 -24.63 1.60 18.04
CA ASN A 450 -23.79 0.76 17.20
C ASN A 450 -23.95 1.19 15.74
N TRP A 451 -22.86 1.62 15.10
CA TRP A 451 -22.90 2.08 13.72
C TRP A 451 -22.81 0.95 12.69
N ALA A 452 -22.33 -0.23 13.09
CA ALA A 452 -22.03 -1.33 12.18
C ALA A 452 -23.18 -2.35 12.09
N LEU A 453 -23.85 -2.64 13.20
CA LEU A 453 -24.90 -3.66 13.29
C LEU A 453 -26.28 -3.01 13.53
N SER A 454 -27.23 -3.31 12.65
CA SER A 454 -28.64 -2.93 12.84
C SER A 454 -29.25 -3.63 14.06
N GLU A 455 -30.34 -3.08 14.62
CA GLU A 455 -31.04 -3.69 15.76
C GLU A 455 -31.49 -5.13 15.49
N GLU A 456 -31.87 -5.44 14.24
CA GLU A 456 -32.21 -6.80 13.79
C GLU A 456 -31.01 -7.76 13.90
N LEU A 457 -29.84 -7.35 13.38
CA LEU A 457 -28.62 -8.17 13.47
C LEU A 457 -28.14 -8.31 14.92
N GLN A 458 -28.33 -7.28 15.75
CA GLN A 458 -28.03 -7.36 17.18
C GLN A 458 -28.91 -8.38 17.90
N GLY A 459 -30.13 -8.64 17.43
CA GLY A 459 -31.03 -9.67 17.95
C GLY A 459 -30.48 -11.09 17.83
N HIS A 460 -29.55 -11.32 16.88
CA HIS A 460 -28.87 -12.61 16.70
C HIS A 460 -27.59 -12.76 17.54
N CYS A 461 -27.12 -11.70 18.21
CA CYS A 461 -25.89 -11.74 18.98
C CYS A 461 -26.12 -12.34 20.38
N GLY A 462 -25.63 -13.56 20.61
CA GLY A 462 -25.57 -14.19 21.91
C GLY A 462 -24.41 -13.68 22.77
N GLU A 463 -24.07 -14.43 23.82
CA GLU A 463 -23.04 -14.03 24.79
C GLU A 463 -21.62 -14.22 24.24
N GLU A 464 -21.35 -15.24 23.41
CA GLU A 464 -20.01 -15.47 22.85
C GLU A 464 -19.65 -14.38 21.84
N ILE A 465 -20.62 -13.94 21.01
CA ILE A 465 -20.42 -12.80 20.11
C ILE A 465 -20.12 -11.52 20.92
N LYS A 466 -20.86 -11.25 22.00
CA LYS A 466 -20.64 -10.06 22.84
C LYS A 466 -19.27 -10.06 23.54
N GLU A 467 -18.91 -11.17 24.17
CA GLU A 467 -17.65 -11.26 24.90
C GLU A 467 -16.44 -11.24 23.95
N SER A 468 -16.53 -11.90 22.79
CA SER A 468 -15.47 -11.89 21.77
C SER A 468 -15.21 -10.49 21.18
N LEU A 469 -16.16 -9.56 21.24
CA LEU A 469 -15.96 -8.16 20.84
C LEU A 469 -15.39 -7.28 21.97
N ARG A 470 -15.52 -7.70 23.23
CA ARG A 470 -15.08 -6.95 24.42
C ARG A 470 -13.64 -7.26 24.86
N VAL A 471 -13.08 -8.40 24.47
CA VAL A 471 -11.66 -8.74 24.70
C VAL A 471 -10.72 -7.73 24.05
N SER A 472 -9.40 -7.82 24.27
CA SER A 472 -8.45 -6.94 23.58
C SER A 472 -8.60 -7.04 22.04
N PHE A 473 -8.42 -5.92 21.33
CA PHE A 473 -8.73 -5.86 19.90
C PHE A 473 -7.93 -6.87 19.05
N ASP A 474 -6.65 -7.04 19.34
CA ASP A 474 -5.78 -8.03 18.71
C ASP A 474 -6.28 -9.47 18.88
N ARG A 475 -6.78 -9.80 20.08
CA ARG A 475 -7.37 -11.09 20.41
C ARG A 475 -8.73 -11.27 19.75
N SER A 476 -9.55 -10.23 19.70
CA SER A 476 -10.84 -10.24 19.01
C SER A 476 -10.65 -10.57 17.52
N VAL A 477 -9.70 -9.91 16.85
CA VAL A 477 -9.35 -10.21 15.45
C VAL A 477 -8.91 -11.67 15.28
N LEU A 478 -8.10 -12.20 16.19
CA LEU A 478 -7.67 -13.60 16.14
C LEU A 478 -8.84 -14.58 16.27
N LEU A 479 -9.69 -14.40 17.29
CA LEU A 479 -10.85 -15.26 17.55
C LEU A 479 -11.84 -15.24 16.38
N TRP A 480 -12.18 -14.05 15.89
CA TRP A 480 -13.08 -13.88 14.75
C TRP A 480 -12.48 -14.46 13.46
N HIS A 481 -11.16 -14.33 13.25
CA HIS A 481 -10.50 -14.92 12.09
C HIS A 481 -10.66 -16.45 12.08
N MET A 482 -10.36 -17.11 13.20
CA MET A 482 -10.52 -18.55 13.35
C MET A 482 -11.98 -18.98 13.25
N ALA A 483 -12.90 -18.30 13.94
CA ALA A 483 -14.32 -18.64 13.92
C ALA A 483 -14.94 -18.48 12.53
N SER A 484 -14.64 -17.37 11.84
CA SER A 484 -15.14 -17.13 10.48
C SER A 484 -14.60 -18.10 9.44
N ASP A 485 -13.34 -18.53 9.61
CA ASP A 485 -12.72 -19.55 8.75
C ASP A 485 -13.32 -20.95 8.99
N LEU A 486 -13.60 -21.30 10.25
CA LEU A 486 -14.33 -22.54 10.59
C LEU A 486 -15.74 -22.54 10.00
N CYS A 487 -16.48 -21.42 10.11
CA CYS A 487 -17.81 -21.29 9.49
C CYS A 487 -17.74 -21.42 7.96
N PHE A 488 -16.72 -20.83 7.33
CA PHE A 488 -16.52 -20.94 5.88
C PHE A 488 -16.23 -22.38 5.43
N ARG A 489 -15.37 -23.12 6.16
CA ARG A 489 -15.10 -24.53 5.87
C ARG A 489 -16.30 -25.43 6.13
N TYR A 490 -17.08 -25.15 7.18
CA TYR A 490 -18.32 -25.84 7.51
C TYR A 490 -19.28 -25.80 6.31
N ILE A 491 -19.64 -24.59 5.88
CA ILE A 491 -20.71 -24.42 4.88
C ILE A 491 -20.30 -24.96 3.49
N GLY A 492 -19.01 -25.24 3.23
CA GLY A 492 -18.58 -25.81 1.96
C GLY A 492 -18.71 -24.84 0.78
N ASP A 493 -18.75 -23.53 1.06
CA ASP A 493 -18.96 -22.45 0.07
C ASP A 493 -17.80 -22.25 -0.92
N ALA A 494 -16.85 -23.18 -0.99
CA ALA A 494 -15.71 -23.15 -1.90
C ALA A 494 -16.14 -23.02 -3.38
N ALA A 495 -17.28 -23.60 -3.76
CA ALA A 495 -17.86 -23.52 -5.10
C ALA A 495 -18.38 -22.11 -5.48
N LEU A 496 -18.62 -21.22 -4.50
CA LEU A 496 -19.09 -19.85 -4.75
C LEU A 496 -17.93 -18.83 -4.91
N VAL A 497 -16.72 -19.22 -4.51
CA VAL A 497 -15.52 -18.37 -4.58
C VAL A 497 -14.80 -18.50 -5.92
N ASP A 498 -14.87 -19.67 -6.57
CA ASP A 498 -14.31 -19.88 -7.91
C ASP A 498 -15.22 -19.27 -8.99
N ASP A 499 -14.72 -18.21 -9.62
CA ASP A 499 -15.36 -17.65 -10.82
C ASP A 499 -14.90 -18.55 -11.96
N GLY A 500 -15.72 -19.57 -12.29
CA GLY A 500 -15.42 -20.54 -13.34
C GLY A 500 -14.88 -19.85 -14.58
N GLY A 501 -13.56 -19.98 -14.79
CA GLY A 501 -12.84 -19.44 -15.92
C GLY A 501 -13.14 -20.22 -17.19
N ARG A 502 -14.38 -20.18 -17.67
CA ARG A 502 -14.68 -20.54 -19.05
C ARG A 502 -14.57 -19.27 -19.88
N GLN A 503 -13.38 -19.08 -20.45
CA GLN A 503 -13.20 -18.22 -21.62
C GLN A 503 -14.27 -18.63 -22.65
N GLU A 504 -15.28 -17.80 -22.84
CA GLU A 504 -15.95 -17.74 -24.14
C GLU A 504 -14.85 -17.31 -25.12
N GLY A 505 -14.41 -18.27 -25.91
CA GLY A 505 -13.43 -18.02 -26.96
C GLY A 505 -13.98 -16.93 -27.88
N GLU A 506 -13.15 -15.91 -28.12
CA GLU A 506 -13.28 -14.99 -29.25
C GLU A 506 -13.27 -15.81 -30.55
N GLY A 507 -14.45 -16.29 -30.94
CA GLY A 507 -14.74 -16.75 -32.29
C GLY A 507 -14.90 -15.52 -33.16
N GLY A 508 -13.82 -15.15 -33.85
CA GLY A 508 -13.88 -14.16 -34.92
C GLY A 508 -14.88 -14.60 -35.99
N GLY A 509 -15.87 -13.74 -36.25
CA GLY A 509 -16.81 -13.88 -37.35
C GLY A 509 -17.08 -12.51 -37.95
N GLY A 510 -16.35 -12.21 -39.03
CA GLY A 510 -16.62 -11.05 -39.87
C GLY A 510 -17.94 -11.21 -40.64
N ALA A 511 -18.55 -10.05 -40.88
CA ALA A 511 -19.63 -9.71 -41.81
C ALA A 511 -20.11 -10.79 -42.81
N GLU A 512 -21.43 -10.96 -42.92
CA GLU A 512 -22.21 -10.66 -44.14
C GLU A 512 -23.74 -10.77 -43.92
N GLU A 513 -24.42 -9.63 -44.08
CA GLU A 513 -25.65 -9.40 -44.86
C GLU A 513 -26.77 -10.47 -44.93
N LYS A 514 -27.98 -10.17 -44.41
CA LYS A 514 -29.20 -10.00 -45.24
C LYS A 514 -30.47 -9.58 -44.47
N VAL A 515 -31.30 -8.89 -45.26
CA VAL A 515 -32.54 -8.16 -45.01
C VAL A 515 -33.79 -9.06 -44.91
N GLN A 516 -34.87 -8.51 -44.32
CA GLN A 516 -36.32 -8.88 -44.32
C GLN A 516 -36.80 -9.28 -42.92
N GLY A 517 -37.86 -8.77 -42.31
CA GLY A 517 -39.02 -8.01 -42.75
C GLY A 517 -40.30 -8.67 -42.19
N VAL A 518 -41.21 -7.87 -41.62
CA VAL A 518 -42.67 -8.13 -41.43
C VAL A 518 -43.13 -8.93 -40.19
N GLU A 519 -43.70 -8.19 -39.22
CA GLU A 519 -45.11 -8.22 -38.75
C GLU A 519 -45.80 -9.51 -38.23
N ALA A 520 -46.49 -9.31 -37.08
CA ALA A 520 -47.87 -9.71 -36.75
C ALA A 520 -48.20 -10.97 -35.90
N ALA A 521 -48.90 -10.65 -34.79
CA ALA A 521 -50.20 -11.19 -34.33
C ALA A 521 -50.33 -12.61 -33.73
N ALA A 522 -50.65 -12.61 -32.42
CA ALA A 522 -51.89 -13.07 -31.74
C ALA A 522 -52.68 -14.33 -32.19
N ALA A 523 -53.38 -14.87 -31.17
CA ALA A 523 -54.46 -15.89 -31.14
C ALA A 523 -53.98 -17.33 -30.84
N ALA A 524 -54.64 -18.18 -30.05
CA ALA A 524 -56.01 -18.15 -29.52
C ALA A 524 -56.15 -19.05 -28.27
N GLU A 525 -57.09 -18.71 -27.40
CA GLU A 525 -57.80 -19.66 -26.53
C GLU A 525 -58.78 -20.53 -27.35
N LEU A 526 -59.07 -21.75 -26.87
CA LEU A 526 -60.41 -22.20 -26.42
C LEU A 526 -60.55 -23.73 -26.55
N GLY A 527 -61.14 -24.35 -25.51
CA GLY A 527 -62.23 -25.31 -25.72
C GLY A 527 -62.16 -26.67 -25.01
N ALA A 528 -62.98 -26.78 -23.96
CA ALA A 528 -64.11 -27.72 -23.84
C ALA A 528 -64.08 -28.84 -22.78
N GLU A 529 -65.29 -29.03 -22.25
CA GLU A 529 -65.73 -29.68 -21.01
C GLU A 529 -65.92 -31.21 -21.05
N ALA A 530 -65.93 -31.77 -19.83
CA ALA A 530 -66.85 -32.76 -19.23
C ALA A 530 -67.12 -34.15 -19.86
N ALA A 531 -66.97 -35.18 -19.03
CA ALA A 531 -67.96 -36.25 -18.86
C ALA A 531 -67.78 -36.98 -17.50
N GLU A 532 -68.92 -37.23 -16.83
CA GLU A 532 -69.08 -37.98 -15.58
C GLU A 532 -68.78 -39.48 -15.69
N GLY A 533 -68.54 -40.14 -14.56
CA GLY A 533 -68.70 -41.59 -14.41
C GLY A 533 -68.16 -42.13 -13.09
N GLY A 534 -69.07 -42.45 -12.14
CA GLY A 534 -68.73 -42.82 -10.77
C GLY A 534 -68.25 -44.26 -10.53
N GLY A 535 -67.98 -44.56 -9.25
CA GLY A 535 -67.73 -45.91 -8.75
C GLY A 535 -67.07 -45.87 -7.37
N GLY A 536 -67.81 -46.28 -6.33
CA GLY A 536 -67.38 -46.23 -4.94
C GLY A 536 -66.46 -47.38 -4.50
N GLY A 537 -65.98 -47.26 -3.27
CA GLY A 537 -65.25 -48.30 -2.54
C GLY A 537 -64.49 -47.67 -1.38
N GLY A 538 -64.94 -47.92 -0.15
CA GLY A 538 -64.32 -47.34 1.05
C GLY A 538 -63.08 -48.10 1.54
N ALA A 539 -62.58 -47.54 2.63
CA ALA A 539 -61.74 -48.11 3.69
C ALA A 539 -60.26 -47.69 3.72
N GLU A 540 -59.90 -47.25 4.94
CA GLU A 540 -58.59 -47.19 5.57
C GLU A 540 -57.68 -46.01 5.25
N GLU A 541 -57.98 -44.93 5.97
CA GLU A 541 -57.00 -44.11 6.70
C GLU A 541 -55.81 -44.94 7.18
N LYS A 542 -54.65 -44.70 6.58
CA LYS A 542 -53.35 -45.03 7.16
C LYS A 542 -52.48 -43.78 7.03
N VAL A 543 -52.27 -43.16 8.17
CA VAL A 543 -51.39 -42.00 8.39
C VAL A 543 -49.99 -42.33 7.87
N GLU A 544 -49.59 -41.74 6.76
CA GLU A 544 -48.19 -41.54 6.37
C GLU A 544 -47.80 -40.11 6.78
N GLY A 545 -47.36 -39.96 8.03
CA GLY A 545 -46.81 -38.71 8.55
C GLY A 545 -45.32 -38.54 8.24
N SER A 546 -44.81 -39.08 7.14
CA SER A 546 -43.38 -39.00 6.76
C SER A 546 -43.12 -38.28 5.44
N GLY A 547 -44.14 -38.05 4.60
CA GLY A 547 -43.97 -37.37 3.31
C GLY A 547 -44.04 -35.83 3.39
N GLU A 548 -44.82 -35.29 4.34
CA GLU A 548 -44.93 -33.83 4.52
C GLU A 548 -43.67 -33.22 5.18
N GLU A 549 -42.95 -33.99 6.00
CA GLU A 549 -41.65 -33.58 6.56
C GLU A 549 -40.55 -33.64 5.50
N GLU A 550 -40.50 -34.68 4.66
CA GLU A 550 -39.53 -34.78 3.55
C GLU A 550 -39.78 -33.73 2.45
N GLU A 551 -41.04 -33.46 2.08
CA GLU A 551 -41.35 -32.36 1.14
C GLU A 551 -41.01 -31.00 1.75
N ALA A 552 -41.32 -30.75 3.03
CA ALA A 552 -40.97 -29.49 3.70
C ALA A 552 -39.45 -29.30 3.82
N GLU A 553 -38.69 -30.36 4.10
CA GLU A 553 -37.23 -30.35 4.08
C GLU A 553 -36.67 -30.09 2.67
N GLU A 554 -37.26 -30.69 1.63
CA GLU A 554 -36.87 -30.47 0.23
C GLU A 554 -37.17 -29.02 -0.23
N TYR A 555 -38.33 -28.46 0.16
CA TYR A 555 -38.68 -27.06 -0.10
C TYR A 555 -37.78 -26.07 0.67
N GLU A 556 -37.42 -26.36 1.93
CA GLU A 556 -36.47 -25.54 2.71
C GLU A 556 -35.04 -25.62 2.13
N GLU A 557 -34.60 -26.79 1.67
CA GLU A 557 -33.31 -26.96 0.98
C GLU A 557 -33.26 -26.20 -0.36
N GLU A 558 -34.35 -26.24 -1.16
CA GLU A 558 -34.46 -25.47 -2.40
C GLU A 558 -34.48 -23.95 -2.16
N GLU A 559 -35.15 -23.47 -1.10
CA GLU A 559 -35.19 -22.04 -0.75
C GLU A 559 -33.83 -21.54 -0.22
N GLU A 560 -33.11 -22.37 0.54
CA GLU A 560 -31.72 -22.12 0.94
C GLU A 560 -30.75 -22.10 -0.25
N GLU A 561 -30.90 -23.01 -1.22
CA GLU A 561 -30.10 -23.00 -2.45
C GLU A 561 -30.40 -21.77 -3.33
N GLN A 562 -31.67 -21.35 -3.39
CA GLN A 562 -32.10 -20.14 -4.07
C GLN A 562 -31.49 -18.89 -3.44
N LYS A 563 -31.48 -18.79 -2.10
CA LYS A 563 -30.78 -17.72 -1.35
C LYS A 563 -29.26 -17.77 -1.52
N ARG A 564 -28.64 -18.96 -1.58
CA ARG A 564 -27.19 -19.12 -1.88
C ARG A 564 -26.80 -18.61 -3.29
N ARG A 565 -27.76 -18.50 -4.21
CA ARG A 565 -27.55 -17.89 -5.53
C ARG A 565 -27.62 -16.37 -5.55
N ASP A 566 -27.99 -15.69 -4.46
CA ASP A 566 -28.03 -14.23 -4.40
C ASP A 566 -26.63 -13.61 -4.63
N PRO A 567 -26.45 -12.80 -5.70
CA PRO A 567 -25.17 -12.13 -5.95
C PRO A 567 -24.73 -11.20 -4.82
N ALA A 568 -25.65 -10.61 -4.06
CA ALA A 568 -25.31 -9.74 -2.93
C ALA A 568 -24.72 -10.56 -1.76
N LEU A 569 -25.35 -11.68 -1.41
CA LEU A 569 -24.82 -12.61 -0.40
C LEU A 569 -23.43 -13.11 -0.77
N ARG A 570 -23.23 -13.55 -2.02
CA ARG A 570 -21.92 -14.02 -2.51
C ARG A 570 -20.84 -12.95 -2.44
N LEU A 571 -21.19 -11.68 -2.66
CA LEU A 571 -20.27 -10.57 -2.51
C LEU A 571 -19.87 -10.37 -1.04
N HIS A 572 -20.82 -10.40 -0.12
CA HIS A 572 -20.54 -10.30 1.32
C HIS A 572 -19.63 -11.43 1.81
N ILE A 573 -19.88 -12.67 1.38
CA ILE A 573 -19.00 -13.82 1.71
C ILE A 573 -17.56 -13.55 1.24
N LYS A 574 -17.39 -13.14 -0.03
CA LYS A 574 -16.06 -12.82 -0.59
C LYS A 574 -15.38 -11.67 0.16
N CYS A 575 -16.12 -10.63 0.52
CA CYS A 575 -15.59 -9.50 1.29
C CYS A 575 -15.22 -9.91 2.72
N THR A 576 -16.06 -10.70 3.40
CA THR A 576 -15.80 -11.25 4.74
C THR A 576 -14.50 -12.05 4.78
N VAL A 577 -14.35 -13.01 3.87
CA VAL A 577 -13.13 -13.84 3.79
C VAL A 577 -11.90 -12.98 3.46
N ALA A 578 -12.03 -12.02 2.54
CA ALA A 578 -10.93 -11.13 2.18
C ALA A 578 -10.50 -10.22 3.34
N ILE A 579 -11.44 -9.60 4.05
CA ILE A 579 -11.17 -8.71 5.19
C ILE A 579 -10.60 -9.53 6.35
N SER A 580 -11.20 -10.69 6.68
CA SER A 580 -10.70 -11.60 7.72
C SER A 580 -9.24 -11.99 7.48
N ASN A 581 -8.92 -12.47 6.27
CA ASN A 581 -7.55 -12.81 5.87
C ASN A 581 -6.60 -11.59 5.89
N TYR A 582 -7.11 -10.39 5.56
CA TYR A 582 -6.31 -9.16 5.61
C TYR A 582 -6.01 -8.71 7.03
N MET A 583 -6.98 -8.78 7.94
CA MET A 583 -6.80 -8.41 9.34
C MET A 583 -5.83 -9.38 10.04
N ALA A 584 -5.90 -10.68 9.72
CA ALA A 584 -4.91 -11.66 10.16
C ALA A 584 -3.52 -11.40 9.55
N HIS A 585 -3.45 -10.95 8.29
CA HIS A 585 -2.19 -10.51 7.68
C HIS A 585 -1.57 -9.34 8.44
N LEU A 586 -2.36 -8.33 8.80
CA LEU A 586 -1.90 -7.20 9.60
C LEU A 586 -1.40 -7.66 10.97
N LEU A 587 -2.17 -8.51 11.67
CA LEU A 587 -1.75 -9.02 12.99
C LEU A 587 -0.42 -9.80 12.92
N ASN A 588 -0.17 -10.53 11.82
CA ASN A 588 1.06 -11.33 11.66
C ASN A 588 2.26 -10.53 11.13
N PHE A 589 2.07 -9.65 10.15
CA PHE A 589 3.18 -8.98 9.47
C PHE A 589 3.36 -7.52 9.87
N ASN A 590 2.27 -6.82 10.23
CA ASN A 590 2.25 -5.39 10.51
C ASN A 590 1.39 -5.05 11.77
N PRO A 591 1.67 -5.66 12.94
CA PRO A 591 0.80 -5.53 14.13
C PRO A 591 0.68 -4.09 14.64
N GLU A 592 1.70 -3.26 14.40
CA GLU A 592 1.68 -1.83 14.77
C GLU A 592 0.59 -1.05 14.02
N MET A 593 0.26 -1.46 12.79
CA MET A 593 -0.81 -0.84 11.99
C MET A 593 -2.20 -1.30 12.41
N LEU A 594 -2.31 -2.49 13.01
CA LEU A 594 -3.59 -3.01 13.50
C LEU A 594 -4.12 -2.13 14.65
N LEU A 595 -3.31 -1.99 15.69
CA LEU A 595 -3.53 -1.09 16.83
C LEU A 595 -2.19 -0.92 17.56
N THR A 596 -1.93 0.28 18.09
CA THR A 596 -0.70 0.50 18.87
C THR A 596 -0.65 -0.45 20.06
N GLY A 597 0.40 -1.28 20.15
CA GLY A 597 0.58 -2.26 21.22
C GLY A 597 0.02 -3.67 20.95
N SER A 598 -0.45 -3.95 19.72
CA SER A 598 -0.91 -5.29 19.33
C SER A 598 0.18 -6.35 19.50
N ARG A 599 -0.20 -7.52 20.01
CA ARG A 599 0.73 -8.58 20.38
C ARG A 599 0.94 -9.58 19.24
N HIS A 600 2.11 -9.52 18.61
CA HIS A 600 2.51 -10.48 17.56
C HIS A 600 2.55 -11.93 18.05
N HIS A 601 2.86 -12.19 19.32
CA HIS A 601 2.97 -13.55 19.84
C HIS A 601 1.65 -14.33 19.81
N LEU A 602 0.50 -13.66 19.82
CA LEU A 602 -0.82 -14.31 19.84
C LEU A 602 -1.04 -15.22 18.62
N ILE A 603 -0.64 -14.78 17.41
CA ILE A 603 -0.74 -15.63 16.22
C ILE A 603 0.21 -16.81 16.31
N SER A 604 1.43 -16.60 16.79
CA SER A 604 2.40 -17.69 16.92
C SER A 604 1.92 -18.73 17.92
N GLU A 605 1.36 -18.29 19.05
CA GLU A 605 0.75 -19.14 20.07
C GLU A 605 -0.44 -19.91 19.48
N ALA A 606 -1.40 -19.22 18.85
CA ALA A 606 -2.55 -19.88 18.23
C ALA A 606 -2.16 -20.89 17.14
N VAL A 607 -1.13 -20.59 16.32
CA VAL A 607 -0.61 -21.54 15.32
C VAL A 607 0.00 -22.78 15.97
N GLU A 608 0.71 -22.64 17.09
CA GLU A 608 1.26 -23.78 17.83
C GLU A 608 0.16 -24.58 18.55
N GLU A 609 -0.85 -23.93 19.13
CA GLU A 609 -2.06 -24.58 19.65
C GLU A 609 -2.76 -25.39 18.54
N LEU A 610 -2.84 -24.82 17.34
CA LEU A 610 -3.48 -25.47 16.18
C LEU A 610 -2.70 -26.70 15.73
N LYS A 611 -1.36 -26.62 15.72
CA LYS A 611 -0.48 -27.75 15.40
C LYS A 611 -0.54 -28.85 16.45
N SER A 612 -0.61 -28.50 17.73
CA SER A 612 -0.67 -29.46 18.85
C SER A 612 -2.05 -30.12 18.94
N SER A 613 -3.10 -29.42 18.54
CA SER A 613 -4.43 -29.98 18.39
C SER A 613 -4.51 -31.00 17.25
N SER A 614 -5.48 -31.92 17.30
CA SER A 614 -5.68 -32.99 16.30
C SER A 614 -5.89 -32.52 14.85
N LEU A 615 -5.93 -31.20 14.57
CA LEU A 615 -6.07 -30.59 13.23
C LEU A 615 -4.97 -31.01 12.24
N SER A 616 -3.79 -31.39 12.72
CA SER A 616 -2.69 -31.86 11.84
C SER A 616 -2.84 -33.32 11.34
N LYS A 617 -3.85 -34.08 11.80
CA LYS A 617 -4.04 -35.49 11.45
C LYS A 617 -4.99 -35.72 10.25
N THR A 618 -5.85 -34.76 9.92
CA THR A 618 -6.85 -34.87 8.83
C THR A 618 -6.30 -34.16 7.59
N LYS A 619 -5.90 -34.94 6.57
CA LYS A 619 -4.99 -34.49 5.52
C LYS A 619 -5.65 -34.06 4.21
N ASP A 620 -6.96 -34.26 4.06
CA ASP A 620 -7.72 -33.86 2.88
C ASP A 620 -8.82 -32.87 3.28
N GLU A 621 -9.21 -32.00 2.35
CA GLU A 621 -10.20 -30.92 2.49
C GLU A 621 -11.19 -31.18 3.63
N LEU A 622 -11.05 -30.41 4.72
CA LEU A 622 -11.90 -30.53 5.92
C LEU A 622 -13.36 -30.41 5.49
N GLY A 623 -14.06 -31.56 5.46
CA GLY A 623 -15.45 -31.62 5.11
C GLY A 623 -16.33 -31.17 6.26
N GLN A 624 -17.61 -30.98 5.95
CA GLN A 624 -18.62 -30.55 6.92
C GLN A 624 -18.67 -31.43 8.19
N LYS A 625 -18.53 -32.75 8.01
CA LYS A 625 -18.49 -33.73 9.11
C LYS A 625 -17.23 -33.61 9.96
N ASP A 626 -16.08 -33.37 9.35
CA ASP A 626 -14.80 -33.26 10.05
C ASP A 626 -14.75 -32.02 10.94
N VAL A 627 -15.32 -30.89 10.47
CA VAL A 627 -15.40 -29.65 11.25
C VAL A 627 -16.36 -29.82 12.45
N ASN A 628 -17.48 -30.53 12.28
CA ASN A 628 -18.40 -30.83 13.38
C ASN A 628 -17.77 -31.72 14.45
N GLU A 629 -17.13 -32.82 14.05
CA GLU A 629 -16.40 -33.70 14.98
C GLU A 629 -15.26 -32.95 15.68
N LEU A 630 -14.62 -32.02 14.98
CA LEU A 630 -13.58 -31.17 15.55
C LEU A 630 -14.12 -30.23 16.63
N ILE A 631 -15.17 -29.46 16.31
CA ILE A 631 -15.79 -28.50 17.24
C ILE A 631 -16.32 -29.26 18.47
N ALA A 632 -17.04 -30.37 18.26
CA ALA A 632 -17.55 -31.21 19.33
C ALA A 632 -16.40 -31.80 20.18
N GLY A 633 -15.40 -32.41 19.55
CA GLY A 633 -14.28 -33.04 20.25
C GLY A 633 -13.36 -32.07 21.01
N ILE A 634 -13.33 -30.78 20.65
CA ILE A 634 -12.63 -29.74 21.40
C ILE A 634 -13.47 -29.27 22.58
N LEU A 635 -14.77 -29.04 22.39
CA LEU A 635 -15.69 -28.64 23.45
C LEU A 635 -15.84 -29.72 24.52
N ASP A 636 -15.93 -30.99 24.13
CA ASP A 636 -16.04 -32.12 25.07
C ASP A 636 -14.78 -32.29 25.92
N ARG A 637 -13.60 -32.10 25.32
CA ARG A 637 -12.31 -32.12 26.06
C ARG A 637 -12.21 -30.97 27.05
N ALA A 638 -12.72 -29.79 26.70
CA ALA A 638 -12.75 -28.65 27.60
C ALA A 638 -13.73 -28.88 28.77
N ALA A 639 -14.92 -29.40 28.50
CA ALA A 639 -15.89 -29.78 29.53
C ALA A 639 -15.36 -30.86 30.49
N ALA A 640 -14.58 -31.82 29.98
CA ALA A 640 -13.93 -32.83 30.81
C ALA A 640 -12.78 -32.27 31.68
N ALA A 641 -12.10 -31.20 31.23
CA ALA A 641 -11.01 -30.56 31.97
C ALA A 641 -11.49 -29.72 33.16
N ASP A 642 -12.68 -29.09 33.08
CA ASP A 642 -13.27 -28.32 34.19
C ASP A 642 -13.70 -29.20 35.40
N GLY A 643 -13.79 -30.53 35.22
CA GLY A 643 -14.17 -31.48 36.28
C GLY A 643 -13.03 -32.02 37.15
N HIS A 644 -11.77 -31.77 36.80
CA HIS A 644 -10.59 -32.25 37.55
C HIS A 644 -9.66 -31.09 37.89
N GLY A 645 -9.73 -30.62 39.14
CA GLY A 645 -8.86 -29.58 39.69
C GLY A 645 -7.40 -30.02 39.80
N GLN A 646 -6.66 -29.95 38.70
CA GLN A 646 -5.20 -29.99 38.69
C GLN A 646 -4.69 -28.96 37.68
N GLY A 647 -4.26 -27.81 38.20
CA GLY A 647 -3.69 -26.72 37.39
C GLY A 647 -2.30 -27.08 36.88
N ASP A 648 -2.18 -27.28 35.57
CA ASP A 648 -0.98 -26.98 34.79
C ASP A 648 -1.23 -26.99 33.25
N THR A 649 -2.35 -27.55 32.77
CA THR A 649 -2.62 -27.75 31.32
C THR A 649 -3.61 -26.75 30.69
N SER A 650 -4.17 -25.80 31.44
CA SER A 650 -5.22 -24.89 30.95
C SER A 650 -4.75 -23.88 29.89
N GLN A 651 -3.45 -23.84 29.58
CA GLN A 651 -2.86 -22.90 28.63
C GLN A 651 -2.74 -23.46 27.20
N GLU A 652 -2.94 -24.77 26.96
CA GLU A 652 -2.61 -25.38 25.67
C GLU A 652 -3.66 -25.19 24.53
N VAL A 653 -4.89 -24.75 24.80
CA VAL A 653 -5.98 -24.69 23.78
C VAL A 653 -6.92 -23.47 23.97
N PHE A 654 -6.50 -22.43 24.67
CA PHE A 654 -7.40 -21.36 25.11
C PHE A 654 -8.00 -20.56 23.93
N HIS A 655 -7.19 -20.24 22.92
CA HIS A 655 -7.66 -19.44 21.77
C HIS A 655 -8.58 -20.26 20.86
N ILE A 656 -8.25 -21.52 20.63
CA ILE A 656 -9.05 -22.43 19.79
C ILE A 656 -10.41 -22.70 20.41
N LEU A 657 -10.47 -22.92 21.73
CA LEU A 657 -11.72 -23.21 22.42
C LEU A 657 -12.71 -22.04 22.29
N GLU A 658 -12.29 -20.82 22.56
CA GLU A 658 -13.14 -19.63 22.41
C GLU A 658 -13.55 -19.40 20.95
N ALA A 659 -12.64 -19.63 19.99
CA ALA A 659 -12.99 -19.55 18.58
C ALA A 659 -14.03 -20.60 18.16
N CYS A 660 -13.98 -21.81 18.71
CA CYS A 660 -14.97 -22.86 18.46
C CYS A 660 -16.34 -22.52 19.04
N LYS A 661 -16.39 -21.95 20.25
CA LYS A 661 -17.63 -21.45 20.87
C LYS A 661 -18.28 -20.36 20.02
N LEU A 662 -17.48 -19.38 19.59
CA LEU A 662 -17.94 -18.32 18.71
C LEU A 662 -18.42 -18.87 17.36
N ALA A 663 -17.69 -19.81 16.75
CA ALA A 663 -18.09 -20.44 15.49
C ALA A 663 -19.43 -21.18 15.64
N LYS A 664 -19.63 -21.91 16.75
CA LYS A 664 -20.89 -22.59 17.03
C LYS A 664 -22.06 -21.62 17.09
N GLU A 665 -21.93 -20.54 17.86
CA GLU A 665 -22.98 -19.50 17.96
C GLU A 665 -23.29 -18.86 16.59
N LEU A 666 -22.27 -18.59 15.76
CA LEU A 666 -22.46 -18.08 14.41
C LEU A 666 -23.18 -19.08 13.49
N LEU A 667 -22.90 -20.37 13.62
CA LEU A 667 -23.53 -21.43 12.84
C LEU A 667 -25.00 -21.70 13.25
N GLU A 668 -25.39 -21.36 14.49
CA GLU A 668 -26.76 -21.47 14.98
C GLU A 668 -27.72 -20.41 14.37
N ILE A 669 -27.19 -19.35 13.75
CA ILE A 669 -27.99 -18.35 13.03
C ILE A 669 -28.58 -18.99 11.77
N ARG A 670 -29.86 -19.33 11.78
CA ARG A 670 -30.53 -20.06 10.67
C ARG A 670 -30.44 -19.34 9.31
N ASP A 671 -30.77 -18.06 9.24
CA ASP A 671 -30.77 -17.34 7.96
C ASP A 671 -29.34 -17.07 7.45
N PRO A 672 -28.94 -17.61 6.27
CA PRO A 672 -27.57 -17.46 5.76
C PRO A 672 -27.25 -15.99 5.41
N THR A 673 -28.25 -15.21 5.00
CA THR A 673 -28.07 -13.79 4.68
C THR A 673 -27.75 -12.99 5.93
N ALA A 674 -28.53 -13.14 7.00
CA ALA A 674 -28.27 -12.51 8.29
C ALA A 674 -26.91 -12.95 8.87
N ARG A 675 -26.57 -14.25 8.79
CA ARG A 675 -25.31 -14.80 9.29
C ARG A 675 -24.09 -14.13 8.64
N TRP A 676 -24.02 -14.16 7.30
CA TRP A 676 -22.89 -13.60 6.57
C TRP A 676 -22.85 -12.08 6.61
N MET A 677 -24.02 -11.42 6.65
CA MET A 677 -24.11 -9.98 6.85
C MET A 677 -23.57 -9.58 8.23
N LEU A 678 -23.93 -10.28 9.30
CA LEU A 678 -23.42 -10.02 10.65
C LEU A 678 -21.89 -10.12 10.67
N MET A 679 -21.34 -11.23 10.16
CA MET A 679 -19.89 -11.43 10.08
C MET A 679 -19.21 -10.33 9.26
N TYR A 680 -19.77 -9.99 8.10
CA TYR A 680 -19.26 -8.92 7.25
C TYR A 680 -19.24 -7.56 7.98
N ARG A 681 -20.35 -7.18 8.62
CA ARG A 681 -20.48 -5.91 9.35
C ARG A 681 -19.52 -5.81 10.52
N VAL A 682 -19.31 -6.90 11.25
CA VAL A 682 -18.29 -6.95 12.33
C VAL A 682 -16.89 -6.76 11.76
N TRP A 683 -16.53 -7.47 10.68
CA TRP A 683 -15.23 -7.31 10.03
C TRP A 683 -15.01 -5.91 9.46
N LEU A 684 -16.03 -5.32 8.85
CA LEU A 684 -16.02 -3.93 8.39
C LEU A 684 -15.79 -2.98 9.57
N GLY A 685 -16.46 -3.21 10.70
CA GLY A 685 -16.27 -2.49 11.95
C GLY A 685 -14.83 -2.56 12.45
N MET A 686 -14.25 -3.76 12.52
CA MET A 686 -12.86 -3.98 12.93
C MET A 686 -11.86 -3.29 11.99
N LEU A 687 -12.08 -3.39 10.68
CA LEU A 687 -11.24 -2.76 9.66
C LEU A 687 -11.25 -1.22 9.79
N CYS A 688 -12.43 -0.63 9.92
CA CYS A 688 -12.59 0.83 10.03
C CYS A 688 -12.05 1.36 11.36
N TYR A 689 -12.30 0.63 12.45
CA TYR A 689 -11.72 0.93 13.76
C TYR A 689 -10.19 0.92 13.71
N SER A 690 -9.59 -0.15 13.17
CA SER A 690 -8.14 -0.26 13.00
C SER A 690 -7.57 0.90 12.16
N ALA A 691 -8.19 1.21 11.02
CA ALA A 691 -7.77 2.30 10.15
C ALA A 691 -7.84 3.66 10.85
N SER A 692 -8.86 3.91 11.67
CA SER A 692 -8.98 5.18 12.43
C SER A 692 -8.01 5.29 13.59
N MET A 693 -7.60 4.17 14.19
CA MET A 693 -6.75 4.11 15.37
C MET A 693 -5.26 3.94 15.04
N CYS A 694 -4.94 3.67 13.77
CA CYS A 694 -3.58 3.65 13.28
C CYS A 694 -3.02 5.08 13.19
N ARG A 695 -1.73 5.25 13.49
CA ARG A 695 -1.05 6.55 13.39
C ARG A 695 -0.78 6.88 11.92
N GLY A 696 -1.02 8.10 11.49
CA GLY A 696 -0.73 8.59 10.13
C GLY A 696 0.73 8.41 9.74
N TYR A 697 1.65 8.44 10.71
CA TYR A 697 3.04 8.03 10.50
C TYR A 697 3.18 6.61 9.92
N LEU A 698 2.44 5.63 10.46
CA LEU A 698 2.50 4.24 10.00
C LEU A 698 1.87 4.09 8.61
N HIS A 699 0.78 4.82 8.33
CA HIS A 699 0.22 4.90 6.98
C HIS A 699 1.25 5.46 5.99
N ALA A 700 1.94 6.54 6.34
CA ALA A 700 3.01 7.15 5.53
C ALA A 700 4.22 6.20 5.35
N LYS A 701 4.58 5.46 6.39
CA LYS A 701 5.64 4.44 6.37
C LYS A 701 5.29 3.30 5.40
N SER A 702 4.06 2.78 5.47
CA SER A 702 3.58 1.67 4.62
C SER A 702 3.70 1.96 3.12
N LEU A 703 3.58 3.23 2.70
CA LEU A 703 3.74 3.64 1.30
C LEU A 703 5.13 3.28 0.74
N GLY A 704 6.18 3.28 1.57
CA GLY A 704 7.53 2.90 1.17
C GLY A 704 7.67 1.41 0.84
N GLU A 705 6.74 0.60 1.33
CA GLU A 705 6.74 -0.86 1.22
C GLU A 705 5.77 -1.40 0.16
N GLY A 706 5.04 -0.54 -0.55
CA GLY A 706 4.01 -0.92 -1.54
C GLY A 706 2.59 -0.53 -1.11
N GLY A 707 2.45 0.04 0.09
CA GLY A 707 1.17 0.50 0.62
C GLY A 707 0.32 -0.63 1.18
N GLU A 708 -0.52 -0.27 2.15
CA GLU A 708 -1.45 -1.18 2.82
C GLU A 708 -2.89 -0.79 2.48
N PHE A 709 -3.78 -1.78 2.32
CA PHE A 709 -5.21 -1.52 2.10
C PHE A 709 -5.82 -0.68 3.24
N LEU A 710 -5.31 -0.85 4.47
CA LEU A 710 -5.70 -0.05 5.63
C LEU A 710 -5.46 1.46 5.41
N SER A 711 -4.41 1.83 4.69
CA SER A 711 -4.12 3.23 4.34
C SER A 711 -5.14 3.78 3.36
N PHE A 712 -5.67 2.96 2.44
CA PHE A 712 -6.79 3.34 1.60
C PHE A 712 -8.05 3.59 2.44
N VAL A 713 -8.42 2.66 3.32
CA VAL A 713 -9.61 2.79 4.20
C VAL A 713 -9.48 4.03 5.10
N TRP A 714 -8.30 4.27 5.67
CA TRP A 714 -8.03 5.46 6.49
C TRP A 714 -8.24 6.78 5.73
N LEU A 715 -7.81 6.85 4.47
CA LEU A 715 -8.05 8.05 3.65
C LEU A 715 -9.54 8.22 3.33
N VAL A 716 -10.27 7.13 3.05
CA VAL A 716 -11.73 7.18 2.86
C VAL A 716 -12.43 7.72 4.11
N LEU A 717 -12.07 7.20 5.29
CA LEU A 717 -12.59 7.67 6.59
C LEU A 717 -12.27 9.15 6.83
N SER A 718 -11.04 9.57 6.52
CA SER A 718 -10.60 10.96 6.68
C SER A 718 -11.36 11.93 5.77
N LEU A 719 -11.66 11.50 4.54
CA LEU A 719 -12.45 12.27 3.58
C LEU A 719 -13.93 12.34 3.95
N LYS A 720 -14.46 11.28 4.58
CA LYS A 720 -15.82 11.24 5.13
C LYS A 720 -16.01 12.05 6.39
N GLY A 721 -14.93 12.43 7.07
CA GLY A 721 -15.02 13.08 8.37
C GLY A 721 -15.42 12.12 9.49
N ALA A 722 -14.96 10.88 9.45
CA ALA A 722 -15.03 10.01 10.62
C ALA A 722 -14.04 10.49 11.69
N LYS A 723 -14.37 10.32 12.98
CA LYS A 723 -13.47 10.69 14.09
C LYS A 723 -12.23 9.78 14.07
N SER A 724 -11.09 10.34 13.70
CA SER A 724 -9.78 9.67 13.67
C SER A 724 -9.11 9.64 15.05
N LEU A 725 -8.00 8.90 15.20
CA LEU A 725 -7.15 8.96 16.40
C LEU A 725 -6.73 10.41 16.72
N ALA A 726 -6.44 11.21 15.70
CA ALA A 726 -6.11 12.62 15.86
C ALA A 726 -7.26 13.39 16.51
N ASP A 727 -8.52 13.15 16.10
CA ASP A 727 -9.70 13.76 16.71
C ASP A 727 -9.83 13.37 18.18
N LYS A 728 -9.62 12.10 18.52
CA LYS A 728 -9.69 11.60 19.90
C LYS A 728 -8.61 12.20 20.81
N LEU A 729 -7.44 12.54 20.25
CA LEU A 729 -6.33 13.12 21.00
C LEU A 729 -6.36 14.67 21.04
N GLN A 730 -6.96 15.32 20.04
CA GLN A 730 -6.91 16.78 19.85
C GLN A 730 -8.21 17.50 20.20
N MET A 731 -9.37 16.81 20.22
CA MET A 731 -10.64 17.42 20.59
C MET A 731 -10.97 17.20 22.08
N PRO A 732 -11.33 18.25 22.84
CA PRO A 732 -11.98 18.04 24.13
C PRO A 732 -13.30 17.29 23.92
N PRO A 733 -13.74 16.44 24.86
CA PRO A 733 -15.02 15.74 24.74
C PRO A 733 -16.13 16.77 24.51
N GLU A 734 -16.96 16.54 23.51
CA GLU A 734 -18.13 17.36 23.25
C GLU A 734 -18.95 17.42 24.55
N ALA A 735 -19.15 18.63 25.09
CA ALA A 735 -20.02 18.82 26.23
C ALA A 735 -21.39 18.28 25.84
N SER A 736 -21.76 17.14 26.40
CA SER A 736 -23.04 16.49 26.17
C SER A 736 -24.16 17.52 26.35
N ASP A 737 -25.12 17.54 25.43
CA ASP A 737 -26.28 18.45 25.45
C ASP A 737 -27.14 18.34 26.73
N THR A 738 -26.79 17.45 27.66
CA THR A 738 -27.30 17.43 29.04
C THR A 738 -26.94 18.68 29.85
N ALA A 739 -25.93 19.48 29.45
CA ALA A 739 -25.58 20.71 30.15
C ALA A 739 -26.51 21.91 29.83
N LYS A 740 -27.32 21.84 28.76
CA LYS A 740 -28.29 22.91 28.42
C LYS A 740 -29.62 22.80 29.16
N SER A 741 -29.91 21.69 29.85
CA SER A 741 -31.14 21.56 30.66
C SER A 741 -31.00 22.04 32.10
N ASN A 742 -29.78 22.38 32.55
CA ASN A 742 -29.50 22.80 33.93
C ASN A 742 -29.10 24.29 34.05
N ALA A 743 -29.54 25.13 33.11
CA ALA A 743 -29.47 26.57 33.30
C ALA A 743 -30.63 27.01 34.22
N PRO A 744 -30.38 27.66 35.39
CA PRO A 744 -31.45 28.20 36.21
C PRO A 744 -32.19 29.31 35.44
N PRO A 745 -33.50 29.49 35.64
CA PRO A 745 -34.27 30.50 34.93
C PRO A 745 -33.73 31.90 35.25
N PRO A 746 -33.80 32.83 34.29
CA PRO A 746 -33.33 34.19 34.50
C PRO A 746 -34.17 34.83 35.62
N VAL A 747 -33.48 35.30 36.66
CA VAL A 747 -34.08 36.10 37.73
C VAL A 747 -34.52 37.43 37.11
N THR A 748 -35.82 37.70 37.18
CA THR A 748 -36.43 38.99 36.83
C THR A 748 -36.03 40.10 37.79
#